data_AF-A0A8H5F8N4-F1
#
_entry.id   AF-A0A8H5F8N4-F1
#
_cell.length_a   1.000
_cell.length_b   1.000
_cell.length_c   1.000
_cell.angle_alpha   90.00
_cell.angle_beta   90.00
_cell.angle_gamma   90.00
#
_symmetry.space_group_name_H-M   'P 1'
#
loop_
_entity.id
_entity.type
_entity.pdbx_description
1 polymer ?
#
loop_
_entity_poly.entity_id
_entity_poly.type
_entity_poly.pdbx_seq_one_letter_code
_entity_poly.pdbx_strand_id
1 'polypeptide(L)'
;MSSGKQRAEDYEIEEEDDQEQFITEDDVLQEVEIDGDEPMDEDEEAEAGDTLGDMGEGSSGVVDDISVQHFETHTASVFAVAGHPTQPLAASGGEDDLGYIWDITDGEIIVKLTGHTDSVTCVGWSADGQMIATGGMDGRIRIWRRVGTENYNTWEFLTELSGPDEVMFLRWHPKGNVLLAGSNDSTVWLWQLPSGNTMQVFAGHTGPVNCGEFTPDGKRIVTADQDGTLIFWDPRSSAPVFKLGADDARFNLDGITSVGVNPSSTLAVVGGAAGGVRVVSLSKGEVVATLGGHTEGESIEAIVFVDLTGAGTSGPGVAVTGATDGKALIWDLSTMRLRATLKHEDAITTLLAHPSPKGHLLISGSADKTLRTWDARNGQLLRKNTGHRAPILGASLGLDGSVVISAGDDGLCMVFTTEEEEHINIDVLHDSSLTTYDLEMLEYLSLLVYVVFAACKYMSQSRELDHVPTIGYSDPLLGCLTAIRYIFDAKGLVDEGIQTAHSNSQYPRMVHCNKRDAMYQREAKSLDASSGITELLQFDHTLGLIQRGDKRHQTVLQTTFTRNIRERFDEIQSEVARACEDVVHFGTEWVAVGAWNVALDIVTKVTARYYVGKNAEFIEIMQSTGPEIFKGAILRYLPPPLRPIITDVHGLRQRLEALIGPIIEDRLAQVTAHGQDWAGKPNDLISWLIDGCISAGQTASVADMASRMAFLEFASLFTVVSSATYALYDLAFCSSNVVEELRAEIQDILAGGEWSKDLLGKMVKLDSFLQESQRLHSLHIVASARTALDEDFTFSDGFYLPKGATLSINTWNRHLDTEVYGPHPEGFDAFRFVNRTNLNCESWSTSPDPHYLSFGIGRAACPGRFFASTAIKLMVAEVVMRYDIQPTTRKYPASTYFEAAVMTNHTATVMLRRRAGKE
;
A
#
# COMPACT_ATOMS: atom_id res chain seq x y z
N MET A 1 -52.45 -68.41 22.28
CA MET A 1 -52.67 -69.87 22.26
C MET A 1 -51.32 -70.55 22.48
N SER A 2 -51.20 -71.32 23.57
CA SER A 2 -50.34 -72.51 23.79
C SER A 2 -48.94 -72.57 23.13
N SER A 3 -47.83 -72.45 23.88
CA SER A 3 -47.03 -73.51 24.57
C SER A 3 -46.06 -74.27 23.65
N GLY A 4 -44.83 -74.69 24.00
CA GLY A 4 -44.00 -74.77 25.22
C GLY A 4 -42.57 -75.26 24.79
N LYS A 5 -41.47 -75.01 25.50
CA LYS A 5 -40.88 -75.68 26.70
C LYS A 5 -39.66 -74.81 27.12
N GLN A 6 -39.50 -74.27 28.34
CA GLN A 6 -39.00 -74.84 29.62
C GLN A 6 -37.64 -75.58 29.52
N ARG A 7 -36.62 -75.41 30.40
CA ARG A 7 -36.43 -74.59 31.63
C ARG A 7 -34.95 -74.70 32.12
N ALA A 8 -34.53 -73.63 32.80
CA ALA A 8 -33.42 -73.30 33.72
C ALA A 8 -32.53 -74.34 34.44
N GLU A 9 -31.33 -73.87 34.81
CA GLU A 9 -30.58 -73.99 36.10
C GLU A 9 -29.51 -72.85 36.08
N ASP A 10 -29.67 -71.74 36.82
CA ASP A 10 -29.23 -71.41 38.21
C ASP A 10 -27.69 -71.24 38.37
N TYR A 11 -27.23 -70.07 38.83
CA TYR A 11 -26.75 -69.79 40.21
C TYR A 11 -26.12 -68.39 40.36
N GLU A 12 -26.19 -67.92 41.61
CA GLU A 12 -26.03 -66.55 42.11
C GLU A 12 -24.57 -66.08 42.35
N ILE A 13 -24.53 -64.79 42.69
CA ILE A 13 -23.47 -63.81 43.00
C ILE A 13 -22.52 -64.25 44.12
N GLU A 14 -21.21 -63.94 43.97
CA GLU A 14 -20.35 -63.38 45.02
C GLU A 14 -19.40 -62.34 44.40
N GLU A 15 -19.32 -61.16 45.02
CA GLU A 15 -18.30 -60.12 44.80
C GLU A 15 -17.00 -60.54 45.50
N GLU A 16 -15.82 -60.33 44.90
CA GLU A 16 -14.59 -59.97 45.64
C GLU A 16 -13.45 -59.53 44.70
N ASP A 17 -12.57 -58.73 45.30
CA ASP A 17 -11.44 -57.96 44.76
C ASP A 17 -10.41 -58.75 43.94
N ASP A 18 -9.91 -58.17 42.85
CA ASP A 18 -8.65 -58.61 42.22
C ASP A 18 -7.55 -57.57 42.44
N GLN A 19 -6.71 -57.92 43.42
CA GLN A 19 -5.45 -57.29 43.79
C GLN A 19 -4.34 -57.58 42.75
N GLU A 20 -3.37 -56.68 42.72
CA GLU A 20 -2.10 -56.73 42.01
C GLU A 20 -1.39 -58.11 42.12
N GLN A 21 -0.98 -58.69 40.99
CA GLN A 21 -0.03 -59.81 40.96
C GLN A 21 1.37 -59.31 40.61
N PHE A 22 2.27 -59.38 41.60
CA PHE A 22 3.71 -59.17 41.48
C PHE A 22 4.39 -60.38 40.81
N ILE A 23 5.40 -60.10 39.98
CA ILE A 23 6.40 -61.08 39.54
C ILE A 23 7.31 -61.38 40.74
N THR A 24 7.62 -62.65 41.00
CA THR A 24 8.53 -63.08 42.07
C THR A 24 9.85 -63.61 41.50
N GLU A 25 10.91 -63.58 42.31
CA GLU A 25 12.31 -63.91 41.97
C GLU A 25 12.56 -65.34 41.39
N ASP A 26 11.55 -66.20 41.32
CA ASP A 26 11.65 -67.53 40.72
C ASP A 26 11.44 -67.55 39.18
N ASP A 27 11.12 -66.41 38.55
CA ASP A 27 10.87 -66.31 37.10
C ASP A 27 12.12 -65.94 36.26
N VAL A 28 13.31 -65.87 36.87
CA VAL A 28 14.57 -65.56 36.19
C VAL A 28 15.33 -66.84 35.83
N LEU A 29 15.40 -67.19 34.53
CA LEU A 29 16.29 -68.23 34.01
C LEU A 29 17.44 -67.63 33.19
N GLN A 30 18.58 -67.48 33.88
CA GLN A 30 19.96 -67.52 33.39
C GLN A 30 20.58 -66.22 32.82
N GLU A 31 21.58 -65.73 33.57
CA GLU A 31 22.51 -64.62 33.29
C GLU A 31 23.58 -64.97 32.24
N VAL A 32 23.95 -64.00 31.40
CA VAL A 32 25.24 -63.97 30.69
C VAL A 32 25.84 -62.57 30.80
N GLU A 33 27.02 -62.50 31.39
CA GLU A 33 27.85 -61.31 31.65
C GLU A 33 28.31 -60.60 30.37
N ILE A 34 28.21 -59.27 30.34
CA ILE A 34 29.10 -58.41 29.55
C ILE A 34 29.63 -57.33 30.50
N ASP A 35 30.92 -57.45 30.84
CA ASP A 35 31.69 -56.57 31.71
C ASP A 35 31.71 -55.10 31.22
N GLY A 36 31.55 -54.17 32.16
CA GLY A 36 32.24 -52.87 32.11
C GLY A 36 31.37 -51.62 32.31
N ASP A 37 30.74 -51.48 33.48
CA ASP A 37 30.82 -50.35 34.43
C ASP A 37 31.30 -48.99 33.85
N GLU A 38 30.64 -47.84 34.05
CA GLU A 38 29.85 -47.39 35.20
C GLU A 38 29.27 -45.97 34.89
N PRO A 39 28.47 -45.32 35.77
CA PRO A 39 27.06 -45.06 35.56
C PRO A 39 26.74 -43.59 35.21
N MET A 40 25.57 -43.38 34.60
CA MET A 40 24.84 -42.13 34.72
C MET A 40 23.99 -42.22 35.99
N ASP A 41 24.05 -41.20 36.84
CA ASP A 41 22.89 -40.68 37.56
C ASP A 41 23.18 -39.24 38.03
N GLU A 42 22.22 -38.38 37.71
CA GLU A 42 21.56 -37.38 38.54
C GLU A 42 22.32 -36.84 39.76
N ASP A 43 22.50 -35.52 39.81
CA ASP A 43 21.82 -34.71 40.83
C ASP A 43 22.02 -33.20 40.61
N GLU A 44 20.94 -32.49 40.86
CA GLU A 44 20.76 -31.05 40.89
C GLU A 44 21.69 -30.35 41.89
N GLU A 45 22.16 -29.13 41.58
CA GLU A 45 21.92 -27.91 42.38
C GLU A 45 22.80 -26.72 41.91
N ALA A 46 22.11 -25.68 41.47
CA ALA A 46 22.25 -24.27 41.85
C ALA A 46 23.59 -23.48 41.68
N GLU A 47 23.41 -22.33 41.01
CA GLU A 47 23.97 -21.00 41.31
C GLU A 47 25.40 -20.62 40.86
N ALA A 48 25.40 -19.75 39.85
CA ALA A 48 26.19 -18.53 39.67
C ALA A 48 27.71 -18.63 39.38
N GLY A 49 28.11 -18.03 38.25
CA GLY A 49 29.48 -17.55 38.08
C GLY A 49 29.90 -17.28 36.65
N ASP A 50 29.79 -16.02 36.23
CA ASP A 50 30.49 -15.39 35.12
C ASP A 50 31.92 -15.96 34.90
N THR A 51 32.25 -16.44 33.70
CA THR A 51 33.52 -16.16 33.02
C THR A 51 33.56 -16.76 31.60
N LEU A 52 33.74 -15.86 30.64
CA LEU A 52 34.17 -16.11 29.26
C LEU A 52 35.31 -17.12 29.18
N GLY A 53 35.14 -18.15 28.35
CA GLY A 53 36.15 -19.13 27.97
C GLY A 53 35.99 -19.51 26.49
N ASP A 54 36.64 -18.71 25.64
CA ASP A 54 36.95 -18.94 24.23
C ASP A 54 37.13 -20.43 23.85
N MET A 55 36.27 -20.90 22.95
CA MET A 55 36.46 -22.12 22.15
C MET A 55 36.05 -21.83 20.71
N GLY A 56 37.02 -21.34 19.94
CA GLY A 56 37.41 -22.02 18.71
C GLY A 56 36.64 -21.63 17.45
N GLU A 57 37.19 -20.65 16.74
CA GLU A 57 37.00 -20.41 15.31
C GLU A 57 37.16 -21.71 14.50
N GLY A 58 36.02 -22.36 14.21
CA GLY A 58 35.87 -23.45 13.26
C GLY A 58 35.07 -22.98 12.05
N SER A 59 35.76 -22.40 11.06
CA SER A 59 35.26 -21.98 9.75
C SER A 59 33.94 -21.18 9.77
N SER A 60 34.03 -19.87 10.00
CA SER A 60 33.06 -18.92 9.47
C SER A 60 33.15 -18.94 7.93
N GLY A 61 32.54 -19.94 7.31
CA GLY A 61 32.12 -19.82 5.92
C GLY A 61 31.19 -18.62 5.89
N VAL A 62 31.59 -17.56 5.18
CA VAL A 62 30.71 -16.44 4.88
C VAL A 62 29.53 -17.05 4.12
N VAL A 63 28.40 -17.26 4.80
CA VAL A 63 27.14 -17.56 4.12
C VAL A 63 26.76 -16.24 3.48
N ASP A 64 26.75 -16.20 2.15
CA ASP A 64 26.23 -15.04 1.42
C ASP A 64 24.73 -14.95 1.74
N ASP A 65 24.38 -14.09 2.69
CA ASP A 65 23.00 -13.79 3.05
C ASP A 65 22.43 -12.82 2.02
N ILE A 66 21.41 -13.28 1.29
CA ILE A 66 20.70 -12.48 0.29
C ILE A 66 19.27 -12.15 0.72
N SER A 67 18.96 -12.34 2.01
CA SER A 67 17.68 -11.92 2.58
C SER A 67 17.55 -10.40 2.54
N VAL A 68 16.30 -9.94 2.34
CA VAL A 68 15.93 -8.53 2.39
C VAL A 68 15.80 -8.09 3.85
N GLN A 69 15.29 -8.98 4.71
CA GLN A 69 15.04 -8.74 6.12
C GLN A 69 15.11 -10.06 6.90
N HIS A 70 15.49 -10.00 8.18
CA HIS A 70 15.43 -11.12 9.12
C HIS A 70 14.68 -10.74 10.40
N PHE A 71 14.05 -11.74 11.03
CA PHE A 71 13.36 -11.64 12.31
C PHE A 71 13.92 -12.69 13.25
N GLU A 72 14.60 -12.25 14.32
CA GLU A 72 15.40 -13.10 15.22
C GLU A 72 14.84 -13.17 16.64
N THR A 73 13.54 -12.93 16.81
CA THR A 73 12.92 -12.85 18.14
C THR A 73 12.65 -14.22 18.77
N HIS A 74 12.42 -15.25 17.95
CA HIS A 74 12.18 -16.60 18.46
C HIS A 74 13.44 -17.14 19.12
N THR A 75 13.29 -17.75 20.30
CA THR A 75 14.43 -18.29 21.07
C THR A 75 14.77 -19.73 20.70
N ALA A 76 13.91 -20.38 19.93
CA ALA A 76 14.00 -21.77 19.49
C ALA A 76 13.46 -21.91 18.05
N SER A 77 13.37 -23.13 17.53
CA SER A 77 13.01 -23.42 16.13
C SER A 77 11.65 -22.86 15.73
N VAL A 78 11.54 -22.35 14.50
CA VAL A 78 10.28 -21.80 13.98
C VAL A 78 9.61 -22.83 13.08
N PHE A 79 8.51 -23.42 13.54
CA PHE A 79 7.79 -24.48 12.82
C PHE A 79 6.88 -23.94 11.72
N ALA A 80 6.26 -22.78 11.94
CA ALA A 80 5.25 -22.25 11.04
C ALA A 80 5.47 -20.77 10.72
N VAL A 81 5.20 -20.42 9.45
CA VAL A 81 5.20 -19.03 8.98
C VAL A 81 4.10 -18.82 7.95
N ALA A 82 3.48 -17.64 7.99
CA ALA A 82 2.42 -17.25 7.08
C ALA A 82 2.56 -15.77 6.69
N GLY A 83 2.73 -15.51 5.40
CA GLY A 83 2.67 -14.16 4.85
C GLY A 83 1.22 -13.68 4.77
N HIS A 84 0.97 -12.42 5.11
CA HIS A 84 -0.34 -11.82 4.93
C HIS A 84 -0.64 -11.67 3.43
N PRO A 85 -1.87 -11.94 2.97
CA PRO A 85 -2.20 -11.95 1.55
C PRO A 85 -1.87 -10.63 0.85
N THR A 86 -2.25 -9.49 1.44
CA THR A 86 -2.19 -8.17 0.76
C THR A 86 -1.39 -7.08 1.46
N GLN A 87 -0.84 -7.34 2.65
CA GLN A 87 -0.25 -6.31 3.54
C GLN A 87 1.14 -6.77 3.97
N PRO A 88 2.01 -5.89 4.47
CA PRO A 88 3.41 -6.18 4.69
C PRO A 88 3.58 -6.85 6.07
N LEU A 89 2.73 -7.84 6.35
CA LEU A 89 2.73 -8.55 7.61
C LEU A 89 3.13 -10.01 7.39
N ALA A 90 3.87 -10.53 8.34
CA ALA A 90 4.10 -11.95 8.48
C ALA A 90 3.70 -12.38 9.88
N ALA A 91 3.36 -13.66 9.99
CA ALA A 91 3.18 -14.28 11.29
C ALA A 91 3.98 -15.56 11.38
N SER A 92 4.55 -15.81 12.55
CA SER A 92 5.38 -16.97 12.84
C SER A 92 4.97 -17.64 14.14
N GLY A 93 5.24 -18.94 14.25
CA GLY A 93 5.02 -19.75 15.44
C GLY A 93 6.17 -20.75 15.60
N GLY A 94 6.67 -20.90 16.82
CA GLY A 94 7.86 -21.70 17.10
C GLY A 94 7.73 -22.62 18.30
N GLU A 95 8.82 -23.31 18.58
CA GLU A 95 9.04 -24.20 19.73
C GLU A 95 9.13 -23.42 21.05
N ASP A 96 9.27 -22.10 21.00
CA ASP A 96 9.31 -21.22 22.16
C ASP A 96 7.91 -20.92 22.76
N ASP A 97 6.90 -21.73 22.43
CA ASP A 97 5.48 -21.60 22.79
C ASP A 97 4.82 -20.27 22.36
N LEU A 98 5.50 -19.52 21.49
CA LEU A 98 5.12 -18.16 21.13
C LEU A 98 4.80 -18.06 19.65
N GLY A 99 3.83 -17.20 19.35
CA GLY A 99 3.62 -16.67 18.02
C GLY A 99 3.89 -15.17 17.97
N TYR A 100 4.17 -14.66 16.78
CA TYR A 100 4.35 -13.23 16.55
C TYR A 100 3.62 -12.81 15.27
N ILE A 101 3.12 -11.57 15.27
CA ILE A 101 2.83 -10.81 14.06
C ILE A 101 3.88 -9.72 13.99
N TRP A 102 4.57 -9.64 12.85
CA TRP A 102 5.65 -8.71 12.63
C TRP A 102 5.56 -8.11 11.22
N ASP A 103 6.10 -6.91 11.07
CA ASP A 103 6.15 -6.22 9.79
C ASP A 103 7.38 -6.71 8.99
N ILE A 104 7.15 -7.09 7.73
CA ILE A 104 8.21 -7.64 6.88
C ILE A 104 9.19 -6.58 6.37
N THR A 105 8.87 -5.29 6.52
CA THR A 105 9.65 -4.15 6.02
C THR A 105 10.82 -3.81 6.94
N ASP A 106 10.54 -3.69 8.23
CA ASP A 106 11.47 -3.24 9.26
C ASP A 106 11.76 -4.33 10.30
N GLY A 107 11.02 -5.45 10.26
CA GLY A 107 11.15 -6.55 11.23
C GLY A 107 10.57 -6.22 12.61
N GLU A 108 9.80 -5.13 12.75
CA GLU A 108 9.22 -4.75 14.03
C GLU A 108 8.13 -5.73 14.47
N ILE A 109 8.11 -6.02 15.76
CA ILE A 109 7.06 -6.82 16.39
C ILE A 109 5.81 -5.96 16.53
N ILE A 110 4.73 -6.34 15.87
CA ILE A 110 3.44 -5.68 16.01
C ILE A 110 2.71 -6.24 17.22
N VAL A 111 2.52 -7.57 17.26
CA VAL A 111 1.85 -8.26 18.36
C VAL A 111 2.56 -9.55 18.71
N LYS A 112 2.75 -9.76 20.01
CA LYS A 112 3.14 -11.02 20.59
C LYS A 112 1.91 -11.88 20.87
N LEU A 113 1.76 -13.00 20.16
CA LEU A 113 0.63 -13.92 20.26
C LEU A 113 0.87 -14.90 21.41
N THR A 114 0.59 -14.45 22.63
CA THR A 114 0.87 -15.22 23.85
C THR A 114 -0.23 -16.20 24.24
N GLY A 115 0.18 -17.23 24.98
CA GLY A 115 -0.67 -18.03 25.87
C GLY A 115 -0.94 -19.46 25.41
N HIS A 116 -0.26 -19.93 24.36
CA HIS A 116 -0.04 -21.36 24.21
C HIS A 116 0.85 -21.86 25.36
N THR A 117 0.67 -23.12 25.74
CA THR A 117 1.47 -23.78 26.80
C THR A 117 2.41 -24.85 26.27
N ASP A 118 2.52 -24.93 24.95
CA ASP A 118 3.39 -25.83 24.20
C ASP A 118 3.59 -25.23 22.79
N SER A 119 4.47 -25.87 22.00
CA SER A 119 4.96 -25.42 20.70
C SER A 119 3.84 -25.01 19.74
N VAL A 120 4.01 -23.87 19.07
CA VAL A 120 3.08 -23.37 18.04
C VAL A 120 3.45 -23.99 16.69
N THR A 121 2.72 -25.03 16.31
CA THR A 121 3.02 -25.86 15.12
C THR A 121 2.46 -25.30 13.82
N CYS A 122 1.44 -24.44 13.90
CA CYS A 122 0.75 -23.96 12.71
C CYS A 122 0.20 -22.54 12.89
N VAL A 123 0.31 -21.75 11.82
CA VAL A 123 -0.16 -20.37 11.75
C VAL A 123 -0.82 -20.13 10.40
N GLY A 124 -1.88 -19.32 10.35
CA GLY A 124 -2.49 -18.95 9.08
C GLY A 124 -3.45 -17.77 9.14
N TRP A 125 -3.51 -17.01 8.05
CA TRP A 125 -4.40 -15.88 7.85
C TRP A 125 -5.76 -16.29 7.25
N SER A 126 -6.82 -15.61 7.66
CA SER A 126 -8.11 -15.67 6.96
C SER A 126 -7.97 -15.11 5.53
N ALA A 127 -8.84 -15.55 4.63
CA ALA A 127 -8.79 -15.14 3.23
C ALA A 127 -8.96 -13.61 3.03
N ASP A 128 -9.62 -12.93 3.97
CA ASP A 128 -9.78 -11.47 4.00
C ASP A 128 -8.64 -10.73 4.73
N GLY A 129 -7.67 -11.46 5.31
CA GLY A 129 -6.56 -10.92 6.09
C GLY A 129 -6.95 -10.27 7.42
N GLN A 130 -8.22 -10.39 7.86
CA GLN A 130 -8.69 -9.70 9.08
C GLN A 130 -8.52 -10.52 10.35
N MET A 131 -8.26 -11.83 10.23
CA MET A 131 -8.07 -12.75 11.34
C MET A 131 -6.85 -13.64 11.10
N ILE A 132 -6.25 -14.05 12.21
CA ILE A 132 -5.15 -15.02 12.22
C ILE A 132 -5.44 -16.10 13.25
N ALA A 133 -5.08 -17.34 12.90
CA ALA A 133 -5.15 -18.50 13.78
C ALA A 133 -3.75 -19.01 14.09
N THR A 134 -3.50 -19.33 15.36
CA THR A 134 -2.33 -20.09 15.82
C THR A 134 -2.82 -21.39 16.45
N GLY A 135 -2.21 -22.52 16.09
CA GLY A 135 -2.50 -23.83 16.66
C GLY A 135 -1.24 -24.40 17.31
N GLY A 136 -1.40 -24.97 18.50
CA GLY A 136 -0.29 -25.52 19.28
C GLY A 136 -0.41 -27.01 19.56
N MET A 137 0.69 -27.60 20.04
CA MET A 137 0.72 -28.94 20.63
C MET A 137 -0.09 -29.00 21.94
N ASP A 138 -0.38 -27.86 22.56
CA ASP A 138 -1.27 -27.75 23.72
C ASP A 138 -2.75 -28.04 23.43
N GLY A 139 -3.07 -28.40 22.19
CA GLY A 139 -4.42 -28.65 21.68
C GLY A 139 -5.33 -27.45 21.65
N ARG A 140 -4.75 -26.24 21.70
CA ARG A 140 -5.51 -25.00 21.61
C ARG A 140 -5.32 -24.38 20.24
N ILE A 141 -6.38 -23.72 19.78
CA ILE A 141 -6.31 -22.80 18.65
C ILE A 141 -6.70 -21.42 19.13
N ARG A 142 -5.83 -20.44 18.95
CA ARG A 142 -6.08 -19.05 19.34
C ARG A 142 -6.32 -18.20 18.10
N ILE A 143 -7.38 -17.40 18.16
CA ILE A 143 -7.76 -16.52 17.06
C ILE A 143 -7.55 -15.06 17.49
N TRP A 144 -6.90 -14.31 16.63
CA TRP A 144 -6.70 -12.87 16.80
C TRP A 144 -7.33 -12.12 15.64
N ARG A 145 -7.81 -10.90 15.92
CA ARG A 145 -8.52 -10.07 14.97
C ARG A 145 -7.90 -8.68 14.90
N ARG A 146 -7.86 -8.12 13.70
CA ARG A 146 -7.48 -6.71 13.49
C ARG A 146 -8.53 -5.77 14.10
N VAL A 147 -8.07 -4.69 14.73
CA VAL A 147 -8.89 -3.60 15.27
C VAL A 147 -8.50 -2.27 14.63
N GLY A 148 -9.48 -1.46 14.25
CA GLY A 148 -9.28 -0.14 13.62
C GLY A 148 -9.28 -0.17 12.10
N THR A 149 -9.53 0.99 11.48
CA THR A 149 -9.65 1.16 10.02
C THR A 149 -8.48 1.90 9.40
N GLU A 150 -7.65 2.56 10.21
CA GLU A 150 -6.60 3.47 9.73
C GLU A 150 -5.28 2.73 9.43
N ASN A 151 -4.84 1.78 10.29
CA ASN A 151 -3.55 1.06 10.15
C ASN A 151 -3.66 -0.45 10.46
N TYR A 152 -2.61 -1.24 10.20
CA TYR A 152 -2.54 -2.70 10.42
C TYR A 152 -1.86 -3.12 11.74
N ASN A 153 -1.59 -2.15 12.61
CA ASN A 153 -0.69 -2.34 13.76
C ASN A 153 -1.40 -2.80 15.03
N THR A 154 -2.72 -3.00 14.99
CA THR A 154 -3.50 -3.30 16.20
C THR A 154 -4.29 -4.59 16.02
N TRP A 155 -3.95 -5.58 16.85
CA TRP A 155 -4.60 -6.87 16.90
C TRP A 155 -5.06 -7.17 18.33
N GLU A 156 -6.24 -7.75 18.45
CA GLU A 156 -6.79 -8.19 19.72
C GLU A 156 -7.05 -9.70 19.72
N PHE A 157 -6.95 -10.30 20.89
CA PHE A 157 -7.37 -11.68 21.08
C PHE A 157 -8.89 -11.77 20.95
N LEU A 158 -9.37 -12.59 20.02
CA LEU A 158 -10.79 -12.74 19.73
C LEU A 158 -11.40 -13.89 20.54
N THR A 159 -10.85 -15.09 20.40
CA THR A 159 -11.36 -16.30 21.05
C THR A 159 -10.32 -17.40 21.06
N GLU A 160 -10.47 -18.34 21.99
CA GLU A 160 -9.81 -19.64 21.98
C GLU A 160 -10.82 -20.69 21.52
N LEU A 161 -10.38 -21.63 20.68
CA LEU A 161 -11.15 -22.78 20.26
C LEU A 161 -10.55 -24.01 20.96
N SER A 162 -11.38 -24.67 21.75
CA SER A 162 -11.04 -25.91 22.45
C SER A 162 -11.75 -27.08 21.78
N GLY A 163 -11.10 -28.23 21.70
CA GLY A 163 -11.68 -29.40 21.01
C GLY A 163 -10.67 -30.45 20.57
N PRO A 164 -9.65 -30.08 19.77
CA PRO A 164 -8.60 -31.01 19.38
C PRO A 164 -7.62 -31.26 20.54
N ASP A 165 -6.93 -32.41 20.49
CA ASP A 165 -5.64 -32.59 21.17
C ASP A 165 -4.56 -31.81 20.36
N GLU A 166 -3.30 -32.24 20.33
CA GLU A 166 -2.26 -31.61 19.49
C GLU A 166 -2.75 -31.25 18.07
N VAL A 167 -2.56 -29.98 17.67
CA VAL A 167 -3.00 -29.47 16.37
C VAL A 167 -1.92 -29.73 15.33
N MET A 168 -2.26 -30.50 14.29
CA MET A 168 -1.30 -30.92 13.25
C MET A 168 -1.31 -29.98 12.03
N PHE A 169 -2.46 -29.42 11.68
CA PHE A 169 -2.56 -28.44 10.60
C PHE A 169 -3.73 -27.47 10.79
N LEU A 170 -3.62 -26.31 10.15
CA LEU A 170 -4.69 -25.32 10.03
C LEU A 170 -4.91 -24.90 8.58
N ARG A 171 -6.17 -24.82 8.16
CA ARG A 171 -6.57 -24.26 6.86
C ARG A 171 -7.79 -23.38 6.98
N TRP A 172 -7.66 -22.16 6.45
CA TRP A 172 -8.79 -21.25 6.28
C TRP A 172 -9.55 -21.58 5.02
N HIS A 173 -10.87 -21.40 5.07
CA HIS A 173 -11.71 -21.54 3.90
C HIS A 173 -11.40 -20.44 2.87
N PRO A 174 -11.30 -20.74 1.56
CA PRO A 174 -10.78 -19.82 0.54
C PRO A 174 -11.65 -18.58 0.27
N LYS A 175 -12.87 -18.51 0.81
CA LYS A 175 -13.83 -17.40 0.57
C LYS A 175 -14.51 -16.86 1.83
N GLY A 176 -14.21 -17.41 3.01
CA GLY A 176 -15.00 -17.06 4.19
C GLY A 176 -14.33 -17.46 5.49
N ASN A 177 -14.91 -16.99 6.59
CA ASN A 177 -14.31 -17.08 7.92
C ASN A 177 -14.67 -18.41 8.59
N VAL A 178 -14.24 -19.49 7.96
CA VAL A 178 -14.37 -20.86 8.44
C VAL A 178 -12.97 -21.46 8.55
N LEU A 179 -12.69 -22.08 9.69
CA LEU A 179 -11.39 -22.67 10.00
C LEU A 179 -11.52 -24.19 10.11
N LEU A 180 -10.60 -24.91 9.46
CA LEU A 180 -10.44 -26.35 9.52
C LEU A 180 -9.14 -26.67 10.27
N ALA A 181 -9.20 -27.59 11.23
CA ALA A 181 -8.02 -28.14 11.89
C ALA A 181 -8.08 -29.66 11.97
N GLY A 182 -6.95 -30.32 11.77
CA GLY A 182 -6.78 -31.74 12.10
C GLY A 182 -5.92 -31.90 13.34
N SER A 183 -6.19 -32.98 14.07
CA SER A 183 -5.54 -33.26 15.34
C SER A 183 -4.91 -34.64 15.38
N ASN A 184 -3.96 -34.79 16.30
CA ASN A 184 -3.34 -36.07 16.64
C ASN A 184 -4.36 -37.09 17.17
N ASP A 185 -5.49 -36.66 17.72
CA ASP A 185 -6.57 -37.52 18.24
C ASP A 185 -7.43 -38.22 17.16
N SER A 186 -7.01 -38.16 15.89
CA SER A 186 -7.72 -38.69 14.71
C SER A 186 -9.03 -37.96 14.36
N THR A 187 -9.29 -36.79 14.94
CA THR A 187 -10.46 -35.97 14.61
C THR A 187 -10.11 -34.76 13.77
N VAL A 188 -11.11 -34.25 13.05
CA VAL A 188 -11.01 -33.02 12.27
C VAL A 188 -12.14 -32.10 12.65
N TRP A 189 -11.83 -30.85 12.92
CA TRP A 189 -12.76 -29.88 13.45
C TRP A 189 -12.96 -28.71 12.48
N LEU A 190 -14.20 -28.21 12.45
CA LEU A 190 -14.61 -27.09 11.62
C LEU A 190 -15.31 -26.04 12.48
N TRP A 191 -14.83 -24.81 12.47
CA TRP A 191 -15.42 -23.70 13.23
C TRP A 191 -15.84 -22.55 12.34
N GLN A 192 -16.91 -21.87 12.76
CA GLN A 192 -17.33 -20.60 12.19
C GLN A 192 -16.79 -19.44 13.03
N LEU A 193 -16.13 -18.49 12.39
CA LEU A 193 -15.58 -17.28 13.01
C LEU A 193 -16.34 -16.04 12.51
N PRO A 194 -16.48 -14.98 13.33
CA PRO A 194 -15.85 -14.77 14.63
C PRO A 194 -16.57 -15.41 15.84
N SER A 195 -17.67 -16.14 15.64
CA SER A 195 -18.46 -16.66 16.77
C SER A 195 -17.79 -17.78 17.57
N GLY A 196 -16.80 -18.46 17.00
CA GLY A 196 -16.13 -19.61 17.62
C GLY A 196 -17.00 -20.87 17.70
N ASN A 197 -18.15 -20.87 17.02
CA ASN A 197 -19.07 -22.00 17.05
C ASN A 197 -18.49 -23.17 16.26
N THR A 198 -18.37 -24.33 16.92
CA THR A 198 -18.09 -25.60 16.23
C THR A 198 -19.23 -25.92 15.27
N MET A 199 -18.93 -25.97 13.98
CA MET A 199 -19.89 -26.35 12.94
C MET A 199 -20.01 -27.86 12.83
N GLN A 200 -18.87 -28.55 12.79
CA GLN A 200 -18.78 -30.00 12.63
C GLN A 200 -17.51 -30.53 13.29
N VAL A 201 -17.58 -31.78 13.73
CA VAL A 201 -16.45 -32.62 14.12
C VAL A 201 -16.54 -33.89 13.29
N PHE A 202 -15.52 -34.13 12.46
CA PHE A 202 -15.43 -35.30 11.61
C PHE A 202 -14.62 -36.37 12.34
N ALA A 203 -15.29 -37.49 12.64
CA ALA A 203 -14.67 -38.69 13.21
C ALA A 203 -14.76 -39.81 12.18
N GLY A 204 -13.63 -40.37 11.78
CA GLY A 204 -13.56 -41.42 10.75
C GLY A 204 -12.16 -41.86 10.35
N HIS A 205 -11.14 -41.08 10.71
CA HIS A 205 -9.74 -41.49 10.70
C HIS A 205 -9.45 -42.43 11.87
N THR A 206 -8.41 -43.25 11.72
CA THR A 206 -7.97 -44.21 12.75
C THR A 206 -6.63 -43.86 13.37
N GLY A 207 -5.92 -42.91 12.77
CA GLY A 207 -4.67 -42.37 13.27
C GLY A 207 -4.61 -40.84 13.12
N PRO A 208 -3.48 -40.23 13.52
CA PRO A 208 -3.25 -38.79 13.51
C PRO A 208 -3.52 -38.16 12.14
N VAL A 209 -4.28 -37.07 12.10
CA VAL A 209 -4.64 -36.40 10.84
C VAL A 209 -3.59 -35.36 10.47
N ASN A 210 -2.57 -35.79 9.72
CA ASN A 210 -1.41 -34.97 9.39
C ASN A 210 -1.70 -33.87 8.37
N CYS A 211 -2.65 -34.08 7.45
CA CYS A 211 -2.94 -33.09 6.42
C CYS A 211 -4.41 -33.04 6.00
N GLY A 212 -4.84 -31.86 5.57
CA GLY A 212 -6.17 -31.63 5.03
C GLY A 212 -6.29 -30.30 4.31
N GLU A 213 -7.24 -30.22 3.39
CA GLU A 213 -7.45 -29.04 2.55
C GLU A 213 -8.93 -28.88 2.18
N PHE A 214 -9.37 -27.63 2.04
CA PHE A 214 -10.61 -27.34 1.33
C PHE A 214 -10.39 -27.55 -0.17
N THR A 215 -11.42 -28.00 -0.88
CA THR A 215 -11.39 -27.88 -2.34
C THR A 215 -11.31 -26.40 -2.73
N PRO A 216 -10.58 -26.03 -3.81
CA PRO A 216 -10.46 -24.63 -4.23
C PRO A 216 -11.80 -23.93 -4.48
N ASP A 217 -12.86 -24.68 -4.82
CA ASP A 217 -14.22 -24.14 -4.94
C ASP A 217 -14.94 -23.86 -3.59
N GLY A 218 -14.36 -24.31 -2.48
CA GLY A 218 -14.83 -24.16 -1.09
C GLY A 218 -15.94 -25.13 -0.67
N LYS A 219 -16.34 -26.09 -1.50
CA LYS A 219 -17.55 -26.89 -1.25
C LYS A 219 -17.32 -28.19 -0.49
N ARG A 220 -16.09 -28.68 -0.45
CA ARG A 220 -15.73 -30.01 0.07
C ARG A 220 -14.41 -29.93 0.82
N ILE A 221 -14.14 -30.98 1.60
CA ILE A 221 -12.91 -31.10 2.39
C ILE A 221 -12.28 -32.46 2.09
N VAL A 222 -10.95 -32.48 1.95
CA VAL A 222 -10.15 -33.70 1.85
C VAL A 222 -9.26 -33.76 3.09
N THR A 223 -9.21 -34.89 3.78
CA THR A 223 -8.34 -35.10 4.94
C THR A 223 -7.63 -36.44 4.83
N ALA A 224 -6.44 -36.54 5.39
CA ALA A 224 -5.67 -37.77 5.39
C ALA A 224 -4.92 -37.99 6.70
N ASP A 225 -4.73 -39.26 7.05
CA ASP A 225 -4.06 -39.66 8.29
C ASP A 225 -2.76 -40.44 8.07
N GLN A 226 -2.03 -40.61 9.17
CA GLN A 226 -0.79 -41.38 9.25
C GLN A 226 -0.97 -42.88 8.97
N ASP A 227 -2.19 -43.41 9.07
CA ASP A 227 -2.50 -44.82 8.76
C ASP A 227 -2.76 -45.07 7.26
N GLY A 228 -2.69 -44.02 6.43
CA GLY A 228 -2.88 -44.15 4.99
C GLY A 228 -4.34 -44.09 4.56
N THR A 229 -5.23 -43.54 5.40
CA THR A 229 -6.62 -43.28 5.06
C THR A 229 -6.80 -41.87 4.50
N LEU A 230 -7.45 -41.76 3.34
CA LEU A 230 -7.93 -40.51 2.76
C LEU A 230 -9.46 -40.46 2.84
N ILE A 231 -10.01 -39.37 3.37
CA ILE A 231 -11.46 -39.19 3.47
C ILE A 231 -11.88 -37.91 2.77
N PHE A 232 -12.97 -38.01 2.01
CA PHE A 232 -13.62 -36.88 1.34
C PHE A 232 -14.94 -36.56 2.03
N TRP A 233 -15.10 -35.32 2.46
CA TRP A 233 -16.21 -34.88 3.30
C TRP A 233 -17.09 -33.85 2.59
N ASP A 234 -18.39 -33.90 2.91
CA ASP A 234 -19.27 -32.74 2.73
C ASP A 234 -19.31 -31.97 4.05
N PRO A 235 -18.92 -30.67 4.10
CA PRO A 235 -18.87 -29.91 5.35
C PRO A 235 -20.23 -29.80 6.07
N ARG A 236 -21.33 -30.15 5.41
CA ARG A 236 -22.69 -30.15 5.97
C ARG A 236 -23.08 -31.48 6.63
N SER A 237 -22.24 -32.51 6.55
CA SER A 237 -22.52 -33.87 6.99
C SER A 237 -21.32 -34.46 7.71
N SER A 238 -21.53 -35.07 8.87
CA SER A 238 -20.48 -35.82 9.58
C SER A 238 -20.15 -37.17 8.95
N ALA A 239 -20.95 -37.64 7.99
CA ALA A 239 -20.67 -38.87 7.24
C ALA A 239 -19.72 -38.60 6.06
N PRO A 240 -18.73 -39.47 5.82
CA PRO A 240 -17.83 -39.34 4.67
C PRO A 240 -18.57 -39.58 3.36
N VAL A 241 -18.23 -38.82 2.32
CA VAL A 241 -18.72 -39.04 0.95
C VAL A 241 -18.11 -40.33 0.40
N PHE A 242 -16.80 -40.49 0.58
CA PHE A 242 -16.09 -41.75 0.39
C PHE A 242 -14.84 -41.79 1.27
N LYS A 243 -14.35 -43.01 1.54
CA LYS A 243 -13.12 -43.30 2.27
C LYS A 243 -12.27 -44.22 1.42
N LEU A 244 -11.00 -43.89 1.26
CA LEU A 244 -9.96 -44.73 0.65
C LEU A 244 -8.92 -45.04 1.71
N GLY A 245 -8.41 -46.26 1.75
CA GLY A 245 -7.40 -46.69 2.70
C GLY A 245 -6.74 -47.99 2.26
N ALA A 246 -6.03 -48.66 3.17
CA ALA A 246 -5.31 -49.90 2.91
C ALA A 246 -6.19 -51.03 2.31
N ASP A 247 -7.50 -50.99 2.55
CA ASP A 247 -8.47 -51.94 1.98
C ASP A 247 -8.55 -51.88 0.45
N ASP A 248 -8.26 -50.73 -0.17
CA ASP A 248 -8.13 -50.62 -1.63
C ASP A 248 -6.66 -50.80 -2.03
N ALA A 249 -6.33 -51.98 -2.57
CA ALA A 249 -4.98 -52.31 -3.03
C ALA A 249 -4.43 -51.33 -4.09
N ARG A 250 -5.28 -50.59 -4.81
CA ARG A 250 -4.83 -49.55 -5.76
C ARG A 250 -4.47 -48.24 -5.08
N PHE A 251 -5.02 -47.99 -3.90
CA PHE A 251 -4.77 -46.79 -3.11
C PHE A 251 -3.68 -46.97 -2.06
N ASN A 252 -3.50 -48.18 -1.52
CA ASN A 252 -2.60 -48.46 -0.40
C ASN A 252 -1.28 -47.66 -0.44
N LEU A 253 -1.04 -46.89 0.63
CA LEU A 253 0.11 -46.03 0.90
C LEU A 253 0.50 -46.23 2.37
N ASP A 254 1.79 -46.32 2.66
CA ASP A 254 2.33 -46.46 4.02
C ASP A 254 2.27 -45.10 4.75
N GLY A 255 1.07 -44.70 5.15
CA GLY A 255 0.79 -43.39 5.75
C GLY A 255 0.76 -42.25 4.75
N ILE A 256 -0.13 -41.28 4.95
CA ILE A 256 -0.24 -40.10 4.09
C ILE A 256 0.36 -38.90 4.83
N THR A 257 1.27 -38.23 4.15
CA THR A 257 2.05 -37.10 4.68
C THR A 257 1.63 -35.78 4.05
N SER A 258 1.19 -35.81 2.79
CA SER A 258 0.75 -34.60 2.08
C SER A 258 -0.40 -34.88 1.11
N VAL A 259 -1.24 -33.86 0.95
CA VAL A 259 -2.36 -33.85 0.01
C VAL A 259 -2.43 -32.49 -0.67
N GLY A 260 -2.76 -32.48 -1.96
CA GLY A 260 -3.10 -31.26 -2.68
C GLY A 260 -4.29 -31.47 -3.61
N VAL A 261 -5.16 -30.48 -3.71
CA VAL A 261 -6.31 -30.49 -4.63
C VAL A 261 -6.06 -29.61 -5.84
N ASN A 262 -6.43 -30.10 -7.03
CA ASN A 262 -6.24 -29.31 -8.24
C ASN A 262 -7.17 -28.09 -8.29
N PRO A 263 -6.80 -27.00 -8.99
CA PRO A 263 -7.61 -25.77 -9.06
C PRO A 263 -9.05 -25.98 -9.54
N SER A 264 -9.31 -27.01 -10.36
CA SER A 264 -10.66 -27.34 -10.84
C SER A 264 -11.50 -28.18 -9.85
N SER A 265 -10.94 -28.56 -8.70
CA SER A 265 -11.60 -29.40 -7.67
C SER A 265 -12.05 -30.77 -8.18
N THR A 266 -11.36 -31.32 -9.19
CA THR A 266 -11.68 -32.62 -9.83
C THR A 266 -10.75 -33.75 -9.42
N LEU A 267 -9.50 -33.44 -9.13
CA LEU A 267 -8.44 -34.40 -8.80
C LEU A 267 -7.73 -33.97 -7.51
N ALA A 268 -7.34 -34.95 -6.71
CA ALA A 268 -6.41 -34.79 -5.61
C ALA A 268 -5.14 -35.61 -5.88
N VAL A 269 -3.98 -35.06 -5.53
CA VAL A 269 -2.70 -35.77 -5.51
C VAL A 269 -2.34 -36.02 -4.05
N VAL A 270 -2.03 -37.26 -3.73
CA VAL A 270 -1.76 -37.74 -2.38
C VAL A 270 -0.35 -38.33 -2.35
N GLY A 271 0.44 -37.90 -1.38
CA GLY A 271 1.80 -38.38 -1.13
C GLY A 271 1.86 -39.21 0.14
N GLY A 272 2.53 -40.36 0.05
CA GLY A 272 2.75 -41.23 1.21
C GLY A 272 4.17 -41.17 1.76
N ALA A 273 4.36 -41.69 2.97
CA ALA A 273 5.65 -41.66 3.67
C ALA A 273 6.72 -42.58 3.02
N ALA A 274 6.31 -43.54 2.19
CA ALA A 274 7.21 -44.45 1.46
C ALA A 274 7.44 -44.06 -0.02
N GLY A 275 7.19 -42.80 -0.39
CA GLY A 275 7.50 -42.26 -1.72
C GLY A 275 6.42 -42.52 -2.77
N GLY A 276 5.32 -43.16 -2.37
CA GLY A 276 4.18 -43.44 -3.23
C GLY A 276 3.33 -42.19 -3.48
N VAL A 277 3.14 -41.82 -4.75
CA VAL A 277 2.19 -40.77 -5.15
C VAL A 277 0.97 -41.39 -5.82
N ARG A 278 -0.24 -40.97 -5.42
CA ARG A 278 -1.51 -41.38 -6.02
C ARG A 278 -2.29 -40.17 -6.50
N VAL A 279 -2.91 -40.30 -7.68
CA VAL A 279 -3.86 -39.32 -8.20
C VAL A 279 -5.27 -39.89 -8.06
N VAL A 280 -6.13 -39.21 -7.31
CA VAL A 280 -7.48 -39.66 -6.98
C VAL A 280 -8.50 -38.73 -7.63
N SER A 281 -9.56 -39.30 -8.22
CA SER A 281 -10.70 -38.51 -8.71
C SER A 281 -11.69 -38.24 -7.59
N LEU A 282 -11.90 -36.96 -7.27
CA LEU A 282 -12.81 -36.53 -6.20
C LEU A 282 -14.29 -36.78 -6.54
N SER A 283 -14.62 -36.87 -7.84
CA SER A 283 -16.00 -37.15 -8.27
C SER A 283 -16.40 -38.62 -8.17
N LYS A 284 -15.44 -39.54 -8.29
CA LYS A 284 -15.68 -40.99 -8.33
C LYS A 284 -15.16 -41.73 -7.10
N GLY A 285 -14.22 -41.14 -6.36
CA GLY A 285 -13.52 -41.82 -5.27
C GLY A 285 -12.65 -42.97 -5.77
N GLU A 286 -11.97 -42.80 -6.92
CA GLU A 286 -11.14 -43.86 -7.52
C GLU A 286 -9.73 -43.34 -7.80
N VAL A 287 -8.76 -44.24 -7.71
CA VAL A 287 -7.38 -43.97 -8.13
C VAL A 287 -7.30 -43.92 -9.65
N VAL A 288 -6.95 -42.75 -10.18
CA VAL A 288 -6.79 -42.48 -11.61
C VAL A 288 -5.41 -42.90 -12.10
N ALA A 289 -4.37 -42.59 -11.31
CA ALA A 289 -2.99 -42.88 -11.67
C ALA A 289 -2.11 -43.10 -10.44
N THR A 290 -1.05 -43.88 -10.63
CA THR A 290 0.08 -43.99 -9.69
C THR A 290 1.28 -43.35 -10.36
N LEU A 291 1.89 -42.36 -9.69
CA LEU A 291 3.07 -41.66 -10.20
C LEU A 291 4.30 -42.22 -9.48
N GLY A 292 5.27 -42.70 -10.26
CA GLY A 292 6.50 -43.32 -9.75
C GLY A 292 7.73 -42.52 -10.20
N GLY A 293 8.58 -42.13 -9.26
CA GLY A 293 9.78 -41.35 -9.55
C GLY A 293 10.60 -40.94 -8.31
N HIS A 294 9.95 -40.79 -7.15
CA HIS A 294 10.65 -40.66 -5.87
C HIS A 294 11.26 -42.00 -5.44
N THR A 295 12.31 -41.93 -4.63
CA THR A 295 12.98 -43.12 -4.09
C THR A 295 12.05 -43.84 -3.10
N GLU A 296 12.06 -45.18 -3.10
CA GLU A 296 11.27 -45.98 -2.18
C GLU A 296 11.76 -45.77 -0.73
N GLY A 297 10.82 -45.59 0.20
CA GLY A 297 11.11 -45.33 1.62
C GLY A 297 11.33 -43.86 1.99
N GLU A 298 11.31 -42.95 1.01
CA GLU A 298 11.45 -41.51 1.23
C GLU A 298 10.07 -40.84 1.30
N SER A 299 9.86 -39.94 2.25
CA SER A 299 8.56 -39.31 2.52
C SER A 299 8.27 -38.16 1.56
N ILE A 300 7.01 -38.00 1.17
CA ILE A 300 6.55 -36.90 0.31
C ILE A 300 6.01 -35.78 1.20
N GLU A 301 6.79 -34.74 1.42
CA GLU A 301 6.49 -33.67 2.38
C GLU A 301 5.56 -32.60 1.80
N ALA A 302 5.65 -32.32 0.49
CA ALA A 302 4.95 -31.19 -0.10
C ALA A 302 4.37 -31.48 -1.48
N ILE A 303 3.16 -30.99 -1.73
CA ILE A 303 2.45 -31.12 -3.01
C ILE A 303 1.81 -29.78 -3.35
N VAL A 304 2.05 -29.30 -4.57
CA VAL A 304 1.45 -28.04 -5.05
C VAL A 304 1.06 -28.13 -6.53
N PHE A 305 0.05 -27.37 -6.92
CA PHE A 305 -0.37 -27.24 -8.31
C PHE A 305 0.13 -25.93 -8.91
N VAL A 306 0.59 -25.99 -10.16
CA VAL A 306 1.17 -24.87 -10.89
C VAL A 306 0.34 -24.58 -12.13
N ASP A 307 -0.06 -23.32 -12.34
CA ASP A 307 -0.81 -22.89 -13.52
C ASP A 307 0.14 -22.37 -14.61
N LEU A 308 0.44 -23.23 -15.58
CA LEU A 308 1.29 -22.87 -16.72
C LEU A 308 0.55 -22.15 -17.85
N THR A 309 -0.78 -22.11 -17.82
CA THR A 309 -1.58 -21.61 -18.93
C THR A 309 -2.03 -20.17 -18.74
N GLY A 310 -1.98 -19.65 -17.51
CA GLY A 310 -2.44 -18.30 -17.16
C GLY A 310 -3.92 -18.05 -17.49
N ALA A 311 -4.65 -19.10 -17.86
CA ALA A 311 -6.02 -19.09 -18.32
C ALA A 311 -6.80 -19.96 -17.33
N GLY A 312 -7.30 -19.32 -16.27
CA GLY A 312 -8.04 -19.96 -15.18
C GLY A 312 -8.86 -21.17 -15.65
N THR A 313 -8.30 -22.36 -15.37
CA THR A 313 -8.94 -23.66 -15.26
C THR A 313 -9.80 -24.16 -16.44
N SER A 314 -9.27 -25.10 -17.22
CA SER A 314 -10.09 -26.15 -17.86
C SER A 314 -9.40 -27.52 -18.00
N GLY A 315 -8.19 -27.69 -17.48
CA GLY A 315 -7.43 -28.95 -17.56
C GLY A 315 -7.08 -29.54 -16.18
N PRO A 316 -6.61 -30.81 -16.15
CA PRO A 316 -6.19 -31.49 -14.92
C PRO A 316 -5.00 -30.81 -14.22
N GLY A 317 -4.23 -29.97 -14.94
CA GLY A 317 -3.17 -29.12 -14.40
C GLY A 317 -1.78 -29.78 -14.37
N VAL A 318 -0.81 -29.03 -13.86
CA VAL A 318 0.54 -29.52 -13.55
C VAL A 318 0.67 -29.59 -12.03
N ALA A 319 1.11 -30.73 -11.51
CA ALA A 319 1.36 -30.93 -10.09
C ALA A 319 2.85 -31.11 -9.84
N VAL A 320 3.31 -30.63 -8.69
CA VAL A 320 4.70 -30.80 -8.25
C VAL A 320 4.70 -31.50 -6.91
N THR A 321 5.52 -32.54 -6.78
CA THR A 321 5.70 -33.30 -5.54
C THR A 321 7.14 -33.17 -5.06
N GLY A 322 7.34 -32.81 -3.79
CA GLY A 322 8.64 -32.69 -3.13
C GLY A 322 8.77 -33.75 -2.05
N ALA A 323 9.95 -34.34 -1.94
CA ALA A 323 10.19 -35.44 -1.00
C ALA A 323 11.52 -35.29 -0.25
N THR A 324 11.70 -36.12 0.77
CA THR A 324 12.93 -36.23 1.55
C THR A 324 14.12 -36.73 0.74
N ASP A 325 13.87 -37.32 -0.44
CA ASP A 325 14.90 -37.71 -1.40
C ASP A 325 15.61 -36.55 -2.11
N GLY A 326 15.28 -35.31 -1.72
CA GLY A 326 15.80 -34.06 -2.26
C GLY A 326 15.33 -33.76 -3.70
N LYS A 327 14.37 -34.51 -4.23
CA LYS A 327 13.82 -34.28 -5.57
C LYS A 327 12.46 -33.60 -5.48
N ALA A 328 12.26 -32.60 -6.34
CA ALA A 328 10.94 -32.10 -6.69
C ALA A 328 10.58 -32.55 -8.11
N LEU A 329 9.48 -33.28 -8.27
CA LEU A 329 9.06 -33.86 -9.54
C LEU A 329 7.86 -33.11 -10.10
N ILE A 330 8.00 -32.59 -11.33
CA ILE A 330 6.92 -31.87 -12.03
C ILE A 330 6.17 -32.86 -12.91
N TRP A 331 4.89 -33.06 -12.63
CA TRP A 331 4.00 -33.99 -13.31
C TRP A 331 2.99 -33.28 -14.19
N ASP A 332 2.83 -33.74 -15.43
CA ASP A 332 1.69 -33.38 -16.26
C ASP A 332 0.53 -34.33 -15.98
N LEU A 333 -0.54 -33.84 -15.36
CA LEU A 333 -1.70 -34.67 -15.03
C LEU A 333 -2.61 -34.96 -16.23
N SER A 334 -2.40 -34.30 -17.37
CA SER A 334 -3.11 -34.65 -18.61
C SER A 334 -2.52 -35.89 -19.27
N THR A 335 -1.20 -36.06 -19.18
CA THR A 335 -0.47 -37.20 -19.75
C THR A 335 -0.02 -38.23 -18.72
N MET A 336 -0.13 -37.92 -17.43
CA MET A 336 0.40 -38.69 -16.29
C MET A 336 1.90 -39.00 -16.42
N ARG A 337 2.66 -38.05 -16.99
CA ARG A 337 4.11 -38.20 -17.22
C ARG A 337 4.90 -37.15 -16.45
N LEU A 338 6.10 -37.56 -16.07
CA LEU A 338 7.11 -36.67 -15.52
C LEU A 338 7.60 -35.70 -16.61
N ARG A 339 7.57 -34.40 -16.30
CA ARG A 339 8.07 -33.33 -17.18
C ARG A 339 9.50 -32.93 -16.84
N ALA A 340 9.79 -32.74 -15.56
CA ALA A 340 11.09 -32.27 -15.08
C ALA A 340 11.35 -32.77 -13.65
N THR A 341 12.64 -32.86 -13.31
CA THR A 341 13.12 -33.20 -11.97
C THR A 341 14.01 -32.07 -11.48
N LEU A 342 13.58 -31.43 -10.39
CA LEU A 342 14.32 -30.42 -9.66
C LEU A 342 15.08 -31.12 -8.53
N LYS A 343 16.28 -30.67 -8.21
CA LYS A 343 17.15 -31.33 -7.23
C LYS A 343 17.68 -30.33 -6.21
N HIS A 344 17.49 -30.66 -4.95
CA HIS A 344 18.17 -30.11 -3.78
C HIS A 344 19.30 -31.04 -3.33
N GLU A 345 20.15 -30.54 -2.44
CA GLU A 345 21.22 -31.35 -1.84
C GLU A 345 20.71 -32.19 -0.66
N ASP A 346 19.56 -31.82 -0.11
CA ASP A 346 18.91 -32.46 1.04
C ASP A 346 17.38 -32.45 0.85
N ALA A 347 16.65 -32.97 1.83
CA ALA A 347 15.19 -33.09 1.86
C ALA A 347 14.47 -31.78 1.50
N ILE A 348 13.39 -31.88 0.72
CA ILE A 348 12.51 -30.74 0.43
C ILE A 348 11.41 -30.72 1.51
N THR A 349 11.29 -29.61 2.22
CA THR A 349 10.34 -29.44 3.32
C THR A 349 9.07 -28.71 2.89
N THR A 350 9.16 -27.82 1.89
CA THR A 350 8.02 -27.00 1.45
C THR A 350 8.07 -26.67 -0.04
N LEU A 351 6.90 -26.56 -0.66
CA LEU A 351 6.71 -26.15 -2.05
C LEU A 351 5.62 -25.08 -2.16
N LEU A 352 5.92 -24.00 -2.87
CA LEU A 352 5.01 -22.87 -3.07
C LEU A 352 4.88 -22.57 -4.56
N ALA A 353 3.64 -22.50 -5.04
CA ALA A 353 3.34 -22.02 -6.39
C ALA A 353 3.09 -20.52 -6.37
N HIS A 354 3.70 -19.79 -7.28
CA HIS A 354 3.49 -18.34 -7.37
C HIS A 354 2.08 -18.04 -7.89
N PRO A 355 1.35 -17.06 -7.33
CA PRO A 355 0.07 -16.62 -7.89
C PRO A 355 0.22 -15.97 -9.28
N SER A 356 -0.91 -15.87 -10.00
CA SER A 356 -1.01 -15.16 -11.30
C SER A 356 -0.54 -13.70 -11.14
N PRO A 357 0.20 -13.11 -12.11
CA PRO A 357 0.49 -13.61 -13.47
C PRO A 357 1.73 -14.49 -13.60
N LYS A 358 2.54 -14.63 -12.55
CA LYS A 358 3.79 -15.42 -12.57
C LYS A 358 3.55 -16.90 -12.23
N GLY A 359 2.37 -17.44 -12.55
CA GLY A 359 1.95 -18.81 -12.21
C GLY A 359 2.82 -19.96 -12.73
N HIS A 360 3.83 -19.66 -13.55
CA HIS A 360 4.84 -20.61 -14.01
C HIS A 360 6.03 -20.76 -13.04
N LEU A 361 6.15 -19.89 -12.03
CA LEU A 361 7.22 -19.96 -11.04
C LEU A 361 6.85 -20.87 -9.88
N LEU A 362 7.84 -21.64 -9.43
CA LEU A 362 7.75 -22.54 -8.29
C LEU A 362 8.89 -22.20 -7.33
N ILE A 363 8.60 -22.14 -6.03
CA ILE A 363 9.61 -21.97 -4.98
C ILE A 363 9.65 -23.24 -4.13
N SER A 364 10.85 -23.71 -3.80
CA SER A 364 11.08 -24.84 -2.93
C SER A 364 12.00 -24.48 -1.76
N GLY A 365 11.60 -24.86 -0.55
CA GLY A 365 12.43 -24.80 0.65
C GLY A 365 12.94 -26.19 1.01
N SER A 366 14.15 -26.26 1.56
CA SER A 366 14.83 -27.52 1.81
C SER A 366 15.66 -27.47 3.10
N ALA A 367 15.89 -28.66 3.66
CA ALA A 367 16.85 -28.89 4.72
C ALA A 367 18.30 -28.54 4.32
N ASP A 368 18.57 -28.37 3.02
CA ASP A 368 19.85 -27.87 2.50
C ASP A 368 20.11 -26.38 2.79
N LYS A 369 19.22 -25.76 3.58
CA LYS A 369 19.28 -24.35 4.04
C LYS A 369 19.01 -23.34 2.92
N THR A 370 18.53 -23.80 1.77
CA THR A 370 18.32 -22.93 0.61
C THR A 370 16.87 -22.92 0.16
N LEU A 371 16.41 -21.71 -0.18
CA LEU A 371 15.19 -21.49 -0.94
C LEU A 371 15.58 -21.41 -2.42
N ARG A 372 14.89 -22.13 -3.31
CA ARG A 372 15.18 -22.10 -4.74
C ARG A 372 13.93 -21.75 -5.54
N THR A 373 14.09 -20.82 -6.49
CA THR A 373 13.03 -20.44 -7.43
C THR A 373 13.30 -21.09 -8.78
N TRP A 374 12.30 -21.78 -9.31
CA TRP A 374 12.36 -22.57 -10.53
C TRP A 374 11.30 -22.12 -11.53
N ASP A 375 11.61 -22.24 -12.82
CA ASP A 375 10.60 -22.15 -13.87
C ASP A 375 10.00 -23.55 -14.11
N ALA A 376 8.74 -23.73 -13.76
CA ALA A 376 8.05 -25.01 -13.88
C ALA A 376 7.78 -25.45 -15.33
N ARG A 377 7.99 -24.57 -16.33
CA ARG A 377 7.82 -24.91 -17.75
C ARG A 377 8.96 -25.78 -18.26
N ASN A 378 10.19 -25.51 -17.82
CA ASN A 378 11.42 -26.13 -18.30
C ASN A 378 12.27 -26.77 -17.19
N GLY A 379 11.94 -26.55 -15.92
CA GLY A 379 12.66 -27.06 -14.76
C GLY A 379 13.98 -26.34 -14.48
N GLN A 380 14.17 -25.14 -15.02
CA GLN A 380 15.40 -24.36 -14.84
C GLN A 380 15.41 -23.68 -13.47
N LEU A 381 16.55 -23.74 -12.78
CA LEU A 381 16.81 -22.94 -11.58
C LEU A 381 17.01 -21.48 -12.01
N LEU A 382 16.19 -20.58 -11.49
CA LEU A 382 16.28 -19.15 -11.72
C LEU A 382 17.07 -18.46 -10.63
N ARG A 383 16.78 -18.79 -9.37
CA ARG A 383 17.40 -18.16 -8.20
C ARG A 383 17.65 -19.17 -7.09
N LYS A 384 18.78 -19.04 -6.41
CA LYS A 384 19.13 -19.76 -5.18
C LYS A 384 19.31 -18.74 -4.07
N ASN A 385 18.41 -18.77 -3.10
CA ASN A 385 18.42 -17.92 -1.91
C ASN A 385 19.13 -18.63 -0.77
N THR A 386 20.11 -17.95 -0.19
CA THR A 386 20.93 -18.39 0.93
C THR A 386 20.86 -17.37 2.06
N GLY A 387 20.92 -17.83 3.30
CA GLY A 387 20.85 -16.99 4.50
C GLY A 387 20.70 -17.83 5.77
N HIS A 388 19.78 -18.79 5.76
CA HIS A 388 19.56 -19.69 6.90
C HIS A 388 20.81 -20.49 7.28
N ARG A 389 21.01 -20.65 8.58
CA ARG A 389 22.14 -21.39 9.18
C ARG A 389 21.77 -22.84 9.48
N ALA A 390 20.47 -23.13 9.56
CA ALA A 390 19.89 -24.45 9.81
C ALA A 390 18.81 -24.79 8.75
N PRO A 391 18.24 -26.01 8.76
CA PRO A 391 17.17 -26.42 7.86
C PRO A 391 16.00 -25.45 7.81
N ILE A 392 15.43 -25.24 6.62
CA ILE A 392 14.17 -24.48 6.46
C ILE A 392 13.01 -25.42 6.79
N LEU A 393 12.21 -25.08 7.80
CA LEU A 393 11.08 -25.88 8.27
C LEU A 393 9.77 -25.46 7.59
N GLY A 394 9.63 -24.16 7.27
CA GLY A 394 8.42 -23.63 6.66
C GLY A 394 8.72 -22.46 5.71
N ALA A 395 7.83 -22.24 4.76
CA ALA A 395 7.85 -21.04 3.93
C ALA A 395 6.44 -20.65 3.49
N SER A 396 6.25 -19.37 3.24
CA SER A 396 4.99 -18.79 2.80
C SER A 396 5.21 -17.61 1.86
N LEU A 397 4.26 -17.39 0.95
CA LEU A 397 4.27 -16.19 0.10
C LEU A 397 3.52 -15.06 0.82
N GLY A 398 4.05 -13.84 0.72
CA GLY A 398 3.39 -12.63 1.21
C GLY A 398 3.20 -11.61 0.07
N LEU A 399 2.37 -10.59 0.32
CA LEU A 399 2.15 -9.46 -0.61
C LEU A 399 1.87 -9.92 -2.05
N ASP A 400 0.85 -10.76 -2.23
CA ASP A 400 0.46 -11.34 -3.53
C ASP A 400 1.61 -12.04 -4.30
N GLY A 401 2.60 -12.57 -3.56
CA GLY A 401 3.73 -13.33 -4.11
C GLY A 401 4.96 -12.51 -4.45
N SER A 402 4.99 -11.20 -4.19
CA SER A 402 6.18 -10.36 -4.37
C SER A 402 7.33 -10.72 -3.41
N VAL A 403 7.00 -11.30 -2.25
CA VAL A 403 7.98 -11.80 -1.27
C VAL A 403 7.72 -13.25 -0.90
N VAL A 404 8.79 -13.94 -0.52
CA VAL A 404 8.74 -15.23 0.16
C VAL A 404 9.36 -15.09 1.54
N ILE A 405 8.66 -15.61 2.54
CA ILE A 405 9.11 -15.63 3.93
C ILE A 405 9.41 -17.08 4.27
N SER A 406 10.59 -17.38 4.80
CA SER A 406 10.95 -18.69 5.33
C SER A 406 11.16 -18.65 6.83
N ALA A 407 10.92 -19.80 7.46
CA ALA A 407 11.17 -20.09 8.85
C ALA A 407 12.15 -21.26 8.96
N GLY A 408 13.16 -21.10 9.80
CA GLY A 408 14.22 -22.08 9.97
C GLY A 408 14.28 -22.65 11.40
N ASP A 409 14.99 -23.77 11.48
CA ASP A 409 15.39 -24.42 12.73
C ASP A 409 16.45 -23.61 13.50
N ASP A 410 16.95 -22.52 12.90
CA ASP A 410 17.87 -21.57 13.52
C ASP A 410 17.16 -20.49 14.35
N GLY A 411 15.85 -20.59 14.52
CA GLY A 411 15.03 -19.57 15.20
C GLY A 411 14.82 -18.31 14.36
N LEU A 412 15.26 -18.30 13.10
CA LEU A 412 15.18 -17.14 12.21
C LEU A 412 13.96 -17.24 11.29
N CYS A 413 13.28 -16.13 11.09
CA CYS A 413 12.45 -15.94 9.91
C CYS A 413 13.16 -14.99 8.94
N MET A 414 13.25 -15.35 7.66
CA MET A 414 13.91 -14.54 6.65
C MET A 414 12.96 -14.17 5.52
N VAL A 415 13.07 -12.96 5.01
CA VAL A 415 12.27 -12.44 3.90
C VAL A 415 13.14 -12.31 2.67
N PHE A 416 12.70 -12.87 1.55
CA PHE A 416 13.38 -12.76 0.26
C PHE A 416 12.43 -12.18 -0.79
N THR A 417 12.97 -11.39 -1.71
CA THR A 417 12.22 -10.88 -2.86
C THR A 417 12.09 -11.93 -3.96
N THR A 418 10.92 -12.00 -4.60
CA THR A 418 10.69 -12.81 -5.81
C THR A 418 10.95 -12.02 -7.10
N GLU A 419 11.34 -10.74 -7.02
CA GLU A 419 11.62 -9.87 -8.17
C GLU A 419 13.09 -9.86 -8.59
N GLU A 420 13.37 -9.58 -9.88
CA GLU A 420 14.73 -9.53 -10.44
C GLU A 420 15.53 -8.34 -9.88
N GLU A 421 16.85 -8.52 -9.73
CA GLU A 421 17.78 -7.65 -8.96
C GLU A 421 17.91 -6.18 -9.45
N GLU A 422 17.26 -5.78 -10.55
CA GLU A 422 17.36 -4.40 -11.04
C GLU A 422 16.55 -3.39 -10.21
N HIS A 423 15.66 -3.84 -9.30
CA HIS A 423 14.81 -2.97 -8.45
C HIS A 423 14.81 -3.40 -6.97
N ILE A 424 15.98 -3.60 -6.35
CA ILE A 424 16.02 -3.76 -4.89
C ILE A 424 15.91 -2.38 -4.23
N ASN A 425 14.67 -1.99 -3.93
CA ASN A 425 14.38 -0.86 -3.06
C ASN A 425 13.51 -1.38 -1.91
N ILE A 426 14.10 -1.48 -0.72
CA ILE A 426 13.44 -1.94 0.52
C ILE A 426 12.24 -1.02 0.86
N ASP A 427 12.26 0.22 0.36
CA ASP A 427 11.17 1.20 0.44
C ASP A 427 9.87 0.78 -0.29
N VAL A 428 9.90 -0.23 -1.19
CA VAL A 428 8.69 -0.72 -1.89
C VAL A 428 7.79 -1.54 -0.96
N LEU A 429 8.34 -2.12 0.12
CA LEU A 429 7.58 -2.94 1.04
C LEU A 429 6.71 -2.10 2.00
N HIS A 430 7.10 -0.86 2.32
CA HIS A 430 6.29 0.07 3.13
C HIS A 430 5.06 0.62 2.36
N ASP A 431 4.96 0.34 1.07
CA ASP A 431 3.98 0.92 0.15
C ASP A 431 2.85 -0.07 -0.23
N SER A 432 2.56 -1.08 0.60
CA SER A 432 1.46 -2.02 0.33
C SER A 432 0.07 -1.51 0.72
N SER A 433 -0.09 -0.20 0.86
CA SER A 433 -1.41 0.45 0.82
C SER A 433 -1.86 0.76 -0.62
N LEU A 434 -1.02 0.46 -1.63
CA LEU A 434 -1.31 0.71 -3.04
C LEU A 434 -2.13 -0.37 -3.76
N THR A 435 -2.42 -1.53 -3.18
CA THR A 435 -2.97 -2.65 -3.96
C THR A 435 -4.50 -2.73 -4.08
N THR A 436 -5.26 -1.82 -3.45
CA THR A 436 -6.73 -1.75 -3.67
C THR A 436 -7.16 -0.91 -4.87
N TYR A 437 -6.25 -0.20 -5.56
CA TYR A 437 -6.62 0.64 -6.72
C TYR A 437 -6.23 0.04 -8.09
N ASP A 438 -5.41 -1.01 -8.14
CA ASP A 438 -4.91 -1.55 -9.42
C ASP A 438 -5.72 -2.72 -10.00
N LEU A 439 -6.53 -3.41 -9.21
CA LEU A 439 -7.32 -4.55 -9.69
C LEU A 439 -8.66 -4.16 -10.33
N GLU A 440 -9.23 -3.01 -9.97
CA GLU A 440 -10.32 -2.42 -10.76
C GLU A 440 -9.76 -1.77 -12.04
N MET A 441 -8.58 -1.16 -12.02
CA MET A 441 -8.02 -0.50 -13.21
C MET A 441 -7.73 -1.46 -14.38
N LEU A 442 -7.43 -2.74 -14.13
CA LEU A 442 -7.09 -3.71 -15.19
C LEU A 442 -8.30 -4.30 -15.94
N GLU A 443 -9.42 -4.56 -15.26
CA GLU A 443 -10.67 -4.91 -15.95
C GLU A 443 -11.23 -3.68 -16.68
N TYR A 444 -11.08 -2.48 -16.08
CA TYR A 444 -11.44 -1.23 -16.73
C TYR A 444 -10.50 -0.86 -17.87
N LEU A 445 -9.23 -1.28 -17.91
CA LEU A 445 -8.28 -1.02 -19.01
C LEU A 445 -8.69 -1.72 -20.31
N SER A 446 -9.26 -2.92 -20.23
CA SER A 446 -9.79 -3.62 -21.40
C SER A 446 -11.05 -2.93 -21.97
N LEU A 447 -11.89 -2.40 -21.07
CA LEU A 447 -13.05 -1.58 -21.42
C LEU A 447 -12.62 -0.16 -21.87
N LEU A 448 -11.54 0.37 -21.31
CA LEU A 448 -10.91 1.66 -21.61
C LEU A 448 -10.33 1.62 -23.01
N VAL A 449 -9.71 0.53 -23.45
CA VAL A 449 -9.25 0.40 -24.85
C VAL A 449 -10.44 0.43 -25.82
N TYR A 450 -11.57 -0.22 -25.49
CA TYR A 450 -12.79 -0.19 -26.32
C TYR A 450 -13.50 1.17 -26.30
N VAL A 451 -13.53 1.83 -25.15
CA VAL A 451 -14.08 3.17 -24.93
C VAL A 451 -13.21 4.24 -25.59
N VAL A 452 -11.88 4.12 -25.49
CA VAL A 452 -10.89 4.93 -26.18
C VAL A 452 -11.05 4.72 -27.68
N PHE A 453 -11.24 3.50 -28.18
CA PHE A 453 -11.50 3.26 -29.61
C PHE A 453 -12.80 3.93 -30.10
N ALA A 454 -13.87 3.90 -29.31
CA ALA A 454 -15.11 4.62 -29.59
C ALA A 454 -14.96 6.15 -29.46
N ALA A 455 -14.11 6.62 -28.55
CA ALA A 455 -13.79 8.02 -28.32
C ALA A 455 -12.87 8.59 -29.39
N CYS A 456 -11.82 7.89 -29.84
CA CYS A 456 -10.93 8.32 -30.93
C CYS A 456 -11.75 8.44 -32.24
N LYS A 457 -12.79 7.63 -32.45
CA LYS A 457 -13.76 7.77 -33.56
C LYS A 457 -14.68 9.00 -33.43
N TYR A 458 -14.96 9.45 -32.22
CA TYR A 458 -15.73 10.68 -31.96
C TYR A 458 -14.84 11.93 -31.99
N MET A 459 -13.59 11.82 -31.53
CA MET A 459 -12.57 12.88 -31.52
C MET A 459 -11.95 13.15 -32.90
N SER A 460 -12.15 12.27 -33.89
CA SER A 460 -11.82 12.55 -35.29
C SER A 460 -12.73 13.60 -35.94
N GLN A 461 -13.64 14.24 -35.19
CA GLN A 461 -14.49 15.36 -35.63
C GLN A 461 -14.10 16.68 -34.95
N SER A 462 -12.95 17.25 -35.33
CA SER A 462 -12.72 18.71 -35.43
C SER A 462 -11.32 18.97 -35.99
N ARG A 463 -11.23 19.47 -37.24
CA ARG A 463 -9.98 19.80 -37.96
C ARG A 463 -9.66 21.30 -37.90
N GLU A 464 -9.81 21.93 -36.74
CA GLU A 464 -9.66 23.39 -36.59
C GLU A 464 -8.25 23.82 -36.14
N LEU A 465 -7.39 22.87 -35.75
CA LEU A 465 -6.02 23.12 -35.29
C LEU A 465 -4.94 22.46 -36.18
N ASP A 466 -5.29 22.00 -37.38
CA ASP A 466 -4.35 21.31 -38.29
C ASP A 466 -3.15 22.20 -38.72
N HIS A 467 -3.26 23.52 -38.58
CA HIS A 467 -2.16 24.48 -38.82
C HIS A 467 -1.13 24.55 -37.68
N VAL A 468 -1.42 23.95 -36.53
CA VAL A 468 -0.49 23.90 -35.39
C VAL A 468 0.31 22.59 -35.45
N PRO A 469 1.65 22.63 -35.38
CA PRO A 469 2.46 21.42 -35.35
C PRO A 469 2.09 20.51 -34.16
N THR A 470 1.78 19.25 -34.43
CA THR A 470 1.52 18.23 -33.40
C THR A 470 2.83 17.55 -33.00
N ILE A 471 3.09 17.43 -31.69
CA ILE A 471 4.20 16.63 -31.17
C ILE A 471 3.70 15.20 -30.92
N GLY A 472 4.49 14.20 -31.33
CA GLY A 472 4.07 12.80 -31.37
C GLY A 472 3.19 12.50 -32.60
N TYR A 473 2.20 11.63 -32.43
CA TYR A 473 1.36 11.19 -33.55
C TYR A 473 0.23 12.19 -33.87
N SER A 474 0.16 12.62 -35.13
CA SER A 474 -0.92 13.47 -35.67
C SER A 474 -2.14 12.69 -36.16
N ASP A 475 -2.02 11.37 -36.30
CA ASP A 475 -3.12 10.49 -36.69
C ASP A 475 -4.14 10.32 -35.54
N PRO A 476 -5.46 10.38 -35.77
CA PRO A 476 -6.46 10.27 -34.71
C PRO A 476 -6.44 8.97 -33.90
N LEU A 477 -5.96 7.86 -34.47
CA LEU A 477 -5.84 6.57 -33.76
C LEU A 477 -4.57 6.51 -32.94
N LEU A 478 -3.44 6.92 -33.52
CA LEU A 478 -2.14 6.94 -32.81
C LEU A 478 -2.03 8.13 -31.85
N GLY A 479 -2.81 9.19 -32.02
CA GLY A 479 -2.87 10.35 -31.12
C GLY A 479 -3.36 9.99 -29.72
N CYS A 480 -4.08 8.88 -29.57
CA CYS A 480 -4.46 8.34 -28.27
C CYS A 480 -3.22 7.80 -27.51
N LEU A 481 -2.17 7.32 -28.20
CA LEU A 481 -0.87 7.02 -27.58
C LEU A 481 -0.13 8.30 -27.15
N THR A 482 -0.21 9.37 -27.95
CA THR A 482 0.33 10.68 -27.55
C THR A 482 -0.39 11.22 -26.31
N ALA A 483 -1.70 11.01 -26.17
CA ALA A 483 -2.47 11.39 -24.99
C ALA A 483 -2.03 10.61 -23.74
N ILE A 484 -1.87 9.28 -23.86
CA ILE A 484 -1.34 8.44 -22.77
C ILE A 484 0.07 8.90 -22.38
N ARG A 485 0.95 9.12 -23.36
CA ARG A 485 2.30 9.65 -23.10
C ARG A 485 2.24 11.03 -22.45
N TYR A 486 1.29 11.90 -22.81
CA TYR A 486 1.13 13.19 -22.16
C TYR A 486 0.60 13.06 -20.72
N ILE A 487 -0.18 12.04 -20.39
CA ILE A 487 -0.64 11.81 -19.02
C ILE A 487 0.54 11.41 -18.11
N PHE A 488 1.45 10.55 -18.58
CA PHE A 488 2.53 9.98 -17.75
C PHE A 488 3.92 10.61 -17.95
N ASP A 489 4.17 11.28 -19.09
CA ASP A 489 5.44 11.89 -19.48
C ASP A 489 5.22 13.22 -20.24
N ALA A 490 4.42 14.10 -19.65
CA ALA A 490 4.17 15.42 -20.23
C ALA A 490 5.46 16.25 -20.36
N LYS A 491 6.38 16.11 -19.41
CA LYS A 491 7.67 16.81 -19.41
C LYS A 491 8.51 16.41 -20.61
N GLY A 492 8.68 15.12 -20.88
CA GLY A 492 9.43 14.63 -22.04
C GLY A 492 8.80 15.09 -23.36
N LEU A 493 7.47 15.12 -23.44
CA LEU A 493 6.77 15.66 -24.61
C LEU A 493 6.94 17.17 -24.80
N VAL A 494 6.91 17.95 -23.71
CA VAL A 494 7.19 19.39 -23.76
C VAL A 494 8.63 19.66 -24.19
N ASP A 495 9.59 18.89 -23.65
CA ASP A 495 11.01 18.98 -24.02
C ASP A 495 11.22 18.61 -25.51
N GLU A 496 10.55 17.57 -26.02
CA GLU A 496 10.53 17.20 -27.44
C GLU A 496 9.97 18.35 -28.32
N GLY A 497 8.88 18.99 -27.87
CA GLY A 497 8.30 20.13 -28.56
C GLY A 497 9.19 21.38 -28.59
N ILE A 498 10.05 21.55 -27.58
CA ILE A 498 11.07 22.61 -27.55
C ILE A 498 12.20 22.28 -28.54
N GLN A 499 12.71 21.05 -28.52
CA GLN A 499 13.83 20.62 -29.36
C GLN A 499 13.50 20.63 -30.86
N THR A 500 12.25 20.36 -31.22
CA THR A 500 11.78 20.42 -32.61
C THR A 500 11.54 21.84 -33.14
N ALA A 501 11.85 22.87 -32.32
CA ALA A 501 11.81 24.30 -32.65
C ALA A 501 10.43 24.85 -33.07
N HIS A 502 9.32 24.19 -32.68
CA HIS A 502 7.98 24.72 -32.92
C HIS A 502 7.64 25.83 -31.92
N SER A 503 7.37 27.04 -32.42
CA SER A 503 7.03 28.20 -31.59
C SER A 503 5.75 28.01 -30.78
N ASN A 504 4.77 27.36 -31.40
CA ASN A 504 3.55 26.87 -30.78
C ASN A 504 3.43 25.40 -31.18
N SER A 505 3.07 24.54 -30.24
CA SER A 505 2.85 23.12 -30.47
C SER A 505 1.48 22.73 -29.95
N GLN A 506 0.89 21.67 -30.50
CA GLN A 506 -0.32 21.09 -29.94
C GLN A 506 -0.06 19.69 -29.38
N TYR A 507 -0.63 19.46 -28.20
CA TYR A 507 -0.83 18.17 -27.54
C TYR A 507 -2.34 17.95 -27.51
N PRO A 508 -2.89 16.73 -27.41
CA PRO A 508 -4.29 16.43 -27.69
C PRO A 508 -5.30 17.49 -27.16
N ARG A 509 -5.72 18.39 -28.07
CA ARG A 509 -6.66 19.52 -27.90
C ARG A 509 -6.21 20.71 -27.02
N MET A 510 -4.92 20.86 -26.75
CA MET A 510 -4.33 22.06 -26.14
C MET A 510 -3.19 22.62 -26.98
N VAL A 511 -3.21 23.93 -27.21
CA VAL A 511 -2.12 24.65 -27.84
C VAL A 511 -1.17 25.16 -26.76
N HIS A 512 0.09 24.77 -26.81
CA HIS A 512 1.12 25.27 -25.92
C HIS A 512 1.95 26.33 -26.62
N CYS A 513 2.08 27.48 -25.98
CA CYS A 513 2.91 28.57 -26.46
C CYS A 513 4.30 28.50 -25.82
N ASN A 514 5.34 28.38 -26.67
CA ASN A 514 6.74 28.43 -26.27
C ASN A 514 7.38 29.81 -26.51
N LYS A 515 6.67 30.74 -27.17
CA LYS A 515 7.22 32.05 -27.58
C LYS A 515 7.32 33.05 -26.42
N ARG A 516 8.49 33.72 -26.38
CA ARG A 516 8.90 34.75 -25.39
C ARG A 516 7.97 35.97 -25.32
N ASP A 517 7.31 36.34 -26.42
CA ASP A 517 6.57 37.62 -26.56
C ASP A 517 5.04 37.51 -26.47
N ALA A 518 4.47 36.30 -26.58
CA ALA A 518 3.03 36.11 -26.40
C ALA A 518 2.58 36.32 -24.95
N MET A 519 3.54 36.33 -24.00
CA MET A 519 3.35 36.57 -22.57
C MET A 519 2.72 37.93 -22.24
N TYR A 520 2.82 38.91 -23.14
CA TYR A 520 2.46 40.31 -22.87
C TYR A 520 1.07 40.74 -23.36
N GLN A 521 0.37 39.91 -24.12
CA GLN A 521 -0.94 40.29 -24.63
C GLN A 521 -1.97 40.20 -23.50
N ARG A 522 -2.21 41.36 -22.86
CA ARG A 522 -3.30 41.62 -21.91
C ARG A 522 -4.56 40.90 -22.37
N GLU A 523 -5.24 40.22 -21.45
CA GLU A 523 -6.60 39.66 -21.62
C GLU A 523 -7.41 40.52 -22.60
N ALA A 524 -7.42 40.11 -23.86
CA ALA A 524 -8.43 40.59 -24.77
C ALA A 524 -9.76 40.06 -24.23
N LYS A 525 -10.85 40.80 -24.42
CA LYS A 525 -12.20 40.34 -24.03
C LYS A 525 -12.50 38.91 -24.52
N SER A 526 -11.80 38.44 -25.54
CA SER A 526 -11.92 37.13 -26.17
C SER A 526 -11.20 35.96 -25.48
N LEU A 527 -10.25 36.16 -24.55
CA LEU A 527 -9.54 35.06 -23.85
C LEU A 527 -9.87 35.01 -22.35
N ASP A 528 -10.51 33.93 -21.88
CA ASP A 528 -10.90 33.78 -20.46
C ASP A 528 -10.11 32.67 -19.74
N ALA A 529 -9.58 33.02 -18.56
CA ALA A 529 -8.80 32.12 -17.72
C ALA A 529 -9.67 31.16 -16.90
N SER A 530 -10.82 31.62 -16.39
CA SER A 530 -11.70 30.78 -15.57
C SER A 530 -12.24 29.60 -16.35
N SER A 531 -12.68 29.85 -17.60
CA SER A 531 -13.11 28.81 -18.53
C SER A 531 -11.97 27.85 -18.88
N GLY A 532 -10.73 28.35 -19.03
CA GLY A 532 -9.56 27.52 -19.28
C GLY A 532 -9.27 26.54 -18.14
N ILE A 533 -9.35 26.99 -16.89
CA ILE A 533 -9.14 26.11 -15.72
C ILE A 533 -10.29 25.11 -15.57
N THR A 534 -11.55 25.56 -15.74
CA THR A 534 -12.71 24.66 -15.72
C THR A 534 -12.63 23.58 -16.79
N GLU A 535 -12.12 23.91 -17.98
CA GLU A 535 -11.92 22.93 -19.06
C GLU A 535 -10.76 21.97 -18.76
N LEU A 536 -9.68 22.44 -18.14
CA LEU A 536 -8.56 21.58 -17.75
C LEU A 536 -8.95 20.56 -16.68
N LEU A 537 -9.62 21.01 -15.62
CA LEU A 537 -9.92 20.19 -14.44
C LEU A 537 -11.34 19.61 -14.44
N GLN A 538 -12.13 19.89 -15.48
CA GLN A 538 -13.53 19.46 -15.63
C GLN A 538 -14.37 19.67 -14.36
N PHE A 539 -14.21 20.83 -13.70
CA PHE A 539 -14.83 21.10 -12.39
C PHE A 539 -16.36 20.94 -12.38
N ASP A 540 -17.01 21.23 -13.51
CA ASP A 540 -18.46 21.06 -13.67
C ASP A 540 -18.91 19.61 -13.40
N HIS A 541 -18.01 18.65 -13.64
CA HIS A 541 -18.24 17.22 -13.43
C HIS A 541 -17.76 16.72 -12.05
N THR A 542 -16.74 17.33 -11.45
CA THR A 542 -16.22 16.89 -10.14
C THR A 542 -16.85 17.64 -8.97
N LEU A 543 -16.77 18.98 -8.97
CA LEU A 543 -17.26 19.84 -7.89
C LEU A 543 -18.67 20.38 -8.15
N GLY A 544 -19.22 20.12 -9.34
CA GLY A 544 -20.50 20.67 -9.79
C GLY A 544 -20.35 22.03 -10.48
N LEU A 545 -21.48 22.60 -10.92
CA LEU A 545 -21.51 23.85 -11.67
C LEU A 545 -21.12 25.04 -10.78
N ILE A 546 -19.83 25.36 -10.70
CA ILE A 546 -19.40 26.71 -10.35
C ILE A 546 -19.85 27.59 -11.51
N GLN A 547 -20.84 28.46 -11.30
CA GLN A 547 -21.47 29.24 -12.38
C GLN A 547 -20.40 29.87 -13.29
N ARG A 548 -20.28 29.36 -14.53
CA ARG A 548 -19.30 29.85 -15.51
C ARG A 548 -19.47 31.35 -15.69
N GLY A 549 -18.41 32.11 -15.41
CA GLY A 549 -18.40 33.58 -15.47
C GLY A 549 -18.64 34.30 -14.13
N ASP A 550 -19.05 33.60 -13.07
CA ASP A 550 -19.20 34.20 -11.74
C ASP A 550 -17.89 34.18 -10.93
N LYS A 551 -17.17 35.30 -11.02
CA LYS A 551 -15.88 35.55 -10.38
C LYS A 551 -15.99 36.08 -8.94
N ARG A 552 -17.15 36.01 -8.28
CA ARG A 552 -17.35 36.61 -6.94
C ARG A 552 -16.36 36.14 -5.88
N HIS A 553 -16.03 34.84 -5.87
CA HIS A 553 -15.04 34.29 -4.95
C HIS A 553 -13.66 34.93 -5.17
N GLN A 554 -13.27 35.22 -6.41
CA GLN A 554 -12.03 35.95 -6.71
C GLN A 554 -12.08 37.37 -6.16
N THR A 555 -13.21 38.07 -6.32
CA THR A 555 -13.41 39.40 -5.75
C THR A 555 -13.29 39.38 -4.23
N VAL A 556 -13.95 38.43 -3.56
CA VAL A 556 -13.87 38.25 -2.09
C VAL A 556 -12.42 38.00 -1.65
N LEU A 557 -11.68 37.16 -2.36
CA LEU A 557 -10.27 36.89 -2.07
C LEU A 557 -9.37 38.13 -2.26
N GLN A 558 -9.54 38.83 -3.37
CA GLN A 558 -8.72 40.00 -3.72
C GLN A 558 -9.02 41.22 -2.84
N THR A 559 -10.20 41.28 -2.21
CA THR A 559 -10.64 42.42 -1.39
C THR A 559 -10.71 42.05 0.09
N THR A 560 -11.82 41.48 0.54
CA THR A 560 -12.12 41.20 1.94
C THR A 560 -11.09 40.27 2.56
N PHE A 561 -10.79 39.15 1.91
CA PHE A 561 -9.82 38.18 2.44
C PHE A 561 -8.43 38.82 2.59
N THR A 562 -7.90 39.42 1.52
CA THR A 562 -6.57 40.04 1.51
C THR A 562 -6.42 41.15 2.56
N ARG A 563 -7.48 41.94 2.78
CA ARG A 563 -7.52 42.97 3.83
C ARG A 563 -7.44 42.34 5.23
N ASN A 564 -8.22 41.29 5.46
CA ASN A 564 -8.32 40.62 6.77
C ASN A 564 -7.09 39.76 7.14
N ILE A 565 -6.23 39.36 6.17
CA ILE A 565 -5.00 38.60 6.47
C ILE A 565 -4.14 39.33 7.53
N ARG A 566 -4.05 40.67 7.47
CA ARG A 566 -3.23 41.43 8.44
C ARG A 566 -3.82 41.38 9.84
N GLU A 567 -5.14 41.53 9.97
CA GLU A 567 -5.84 41.54 11.26
C GLU A 567 -5.84 40.18 11.94
N ARG A 568 -5.76 39.09 11.15
CA ARG A 568 -5.74 37.71 11.65
C ARG A 568 -4.35 37.07 11.58
N PHE A 569 -3.29 37.86 11.39
CA PHE A 569 -1.93 37.34 11.24
C PHE A 569 -1.47 36.54 12.46
N ASP A 570 -1.76 37.02 13.67
CA ASP A 570 -1.38 36.36 14.92
C ASP A 570 -2.04 34.98 15.06
N GLU A 571 -3.28 34.84 14.54
CA GLU A 571 -3.95 33.54 14.49
C GLU A 571 -3.26 32.58 13.52
N ILE A 572 -2.81 33.06 12.35
CA ILE A 572 -2.09 32.24 11.37
C ILE A 572 -0.76 31.80 11.96
N GLN A 573 0.02 32.72 12.52
CA GLN A 573 1.33 32.40 13.10
C GLN A 573 1.19 31.42 14.27
N SER A 574 0.24 31.64 15.17
CA SER A 574 0.01 30.73 16.31
C SER A 574 -0.53 29.36 15.90
N GLU A 575 -1.27 29.26 14.78
CA GLU A 575 -1.72 27.98 14.23
C GLU A 575 -0.56 27.23 13.57
N VAL A 576 0.27 27.92 12.77
CA VAL A 576 1.47 27.35 12.15
C VAL A 576 2.45 26.85 13.21
N ALA A 577 2.75 27.68 14.22
CA ALA A 577 3.69 27.31 15.29
C ALA A 577 3.21 26.06 16.06
N ARG A 578 1.91 25.98 16.38
CA ARG A 578 1.33 24.84 17.07
C ARG A 578 1.29 23.59 16.20
N ALA A 579 0.92 23.72 14.93
CA ALA A 579 0.93 22.60 14.01
C ALA A 579 2.36 22.07 13.78
N CYS A 580 3.37 22.95 13.74
CA CYS A 580 4.78 22.54 13.74
C CYS A 580 5.22 21.82 15.03
N GLU A 581 4.62 22.12 16.19
CA GLU A 581 4.87 21.42 17.46
C GLU A 581 4.15 20.07 17.53
N ASP A 582 2.91 20.00 17.02
CA ASP A 582 2.13 18.76 16.95
C ASP A 582 2.84 17.70 16.11
N VAL A 583 3.53 18.10 15.04
CA VAL A 583 4.18 17.17 14.10
C VAL A 583 5.56 16.68 14.60
N VAL A 584 6.29 17.50 15.36
CA VAL A 584 7.62 17.15 15.87
C VAL A 584 7.52 16.88 17.38
N HIS A 585 7.02 15.69 17.73
CA HIS A 585 6.80 15.30 19.12
C HIS A 585 8.11 15.25 19.94
N PHE A 586 8.18 16.12 20.96
CA PHE A 586 8.93 15.99 22.24
C PHE A 586 10.33 15.34 22.24
N GLY A 587 11.28 15.82 21.41
CA GLY A 587 12.68 15.42 21.55
C GLY A 587 13.73 16.39 20.95
N THR A 588 14.94 16.35 21.51
CA THR A 588 16.17 16.87 20.87
C THR A 588 16.79 15.87 19.89
N GLU A 589 16.16 14.71 19.72
CA GLU A 589 16.58 13.64 18.83
C GLU A 589 16.12 13.88 17.40
N TRP A 590 16.82 13.27 16.46
CA TRP A 590 16.45 13.32 15.04
C TRP A 590 15.27 12.40 14.78
N VAL A 591 14.19 12.95 14.25
CA VAL A 591 12.98 12.23 13.87
C VAL A 591 12.77 12.35 12.37
N ALA A 592 12.53 11.22 11.70
CA ALA A 592 12.13 11.20 10.31
C ALA A 592 10.65 11.59 10.21
N VAL A 593 10.34 12.63 9.44
CA VAL A 593 8.97 13.08 9.19
C VAL A 593 8.69 13.16 7.70
N GLY A 594 7.50 12.74 7.27
CA GLY A 594 7.06 12.92 5.88
C GLY A 594 6.83 14.40 5.60
N ALA A 595 7.66 15.01 4.75
CA ALA A 595 7.63 16.46 4.52
C ALA A 595 6.27 16.94 3.97
N TRP A 596 5.66 16.13 3.11
CA TRP A 596 4.30 16.37 2.59
C TRP A 596 3.26 16.36 3.71
N ASN A 597 3.29 15.36 4.59
CA ASN A 597 2.32 15.22 5.68
C ASN A 597 2.42 16.39 6.66
N VAL A 598 3.65 16.84 6.96
CA VAL A 598 3.90 18.04 7.78
C VAL A 598 3.25 19.26 7.15
N ALA A 599 3.52 19.51 5.87
CA ALA A 599 2.96 20.66 5.17
C ALA A 599 1.44 20.58 5.04
N LEU A 600 0.89 19.38 4.78
CA LEU A 600 -0.55 19.14 4.62
C LEU A 600 -1.30 19.40 5.92
N ASP A 601 -0.82 18.86 7.04
CA ASP A 601 -1.44 19.05 8.36
C ASP A 601 -1.44 20.53 8.78
N ILE A 602 -0.30 21.22 8.62
CA ILE A 602 -0.20 22.65 8.94
C ILE A 602 -1.19 23.47 8.10
N VAL A 603 -1.21 23.26 6.78
CA VAL A 603 -2.05 24.05 5.88
C VAL A 603 -3.53 23.80 6.14
N THR A 604 -3.95 22.54 6.29
CA THR A 604 -5.37 22.20 6.53
C THR A 604 -5.88 22.73 7.87
N LYS A 605 -5.06 22.72 8.93
CA LYS A 605 -5.39 23.36 10.21
C LYS A 605 -5.56 24.89 10.07
N VAL A 606 -4.65 25.53 9.34
CA VAL A 606 -4.70 26.99 9.07
C VAL A 606 -5.94 27.36 8.24
N THR A 607 -6.22 26.63 7.15
CA THR A 607 -7.37 26.89 6.28
C THR A 607 -8.68 26.61 7.00
N ALA A 608 -8.81 25.50 7.72
CA ALA A 608 -10.01 25.18 8.51
C ALA A 608 -10.38 26.33 9.45
N ARG A 609 -9.40 26.80 10.25
CA ARG A 609 -9.58 27.91 11.19
C ARG A 609 -10.03 29.21 10.52
N TYR A 610 -9.66 29.42 9.26
CA TYR A 610 -10.00 30.61 8.50
C TYR A 610 -11.30 30.47 7.70
N TYR A 611 -11.66 29.26 7.30
CA TYR A 611 -12.77 29.00 6.40
C TYR A 611 -14.07 28.78 7.15
N VAL A 612 -14.02 27.95 8.20
CA VAL A 612 -15.19 27.51 8.96
C VAL A 612 -15.01 27.63 10.48
N GLY A 613 -13.81 27.98 10.94
CA GLY A 613 -13.42 27.92 12.34
C GLY A 613 -12.74 26.58 12.71
N LYS A 614 -12.46 26.36 13.99
CA LYS A 614 -11.83 25.10 14.45
C LYS A 614 -12.82 23.94 14.28
N ASN A 615 -12.63 23.13 13.24
CA ASN A 615 -13.50 22.01 12.91
C ASN A 615 -12.65 20.83 12.38
N ALA A 616 -12.61 19.72 13.12
CA ALA A 616 -11.83 18.54 12.76
C ALA A 616 -12.40 17.79 11.54
N GLU A 617 -13.72 17.72 11.43
CA GLU A 617 -14.40 17.08 10.29
C GLU A 617 -14.13 17.84 8.99
N PHE A 618 -14.01 19.18 9.05
CA PHE A 618 -13.58 19.97 7.91
C PHE A 618 -12.17 19.59 7.45
N ILE A 619 -11.23 19.44 8.38
CA ILE A 619 -9.84 19.05 8.08
C ILE A 619 -9.81 17.69 7.37
N GLU A 620 -10.54 16.70 7.89
CA GLU A 620 -10.63 15.35 7.31
C GLU A 620 -11.20 15.37 5.88
N ILE A 621 -12.32 16.09 5.67
CA ILE A 621 -12.92 16.22 4.33
C ILE A 621 -11.95 16.91 3.38
N MET A 622 -11.27 17.97 3.82
CA MET A 622 -10.34 18.73 2.99
C MET A 622 -9.10 17.93 2.59
N GLN A 623 -8.56 17.07 3.47
CA GLN A 623 -7.46 16.16 3.12
C GLN A 623 -7.84 15.19 1.99
N SER A 624 -9.12 14.81 1.88
CA SER A 624 -9.63 13.95 0.79
C SER A 624 -9.93 14.69 -0.54
N THR A 625 -9.82 16.02 -0.58
CA THR A 625 -10.28 16.84 -1.71
C THR A 625 -9.36 16.79 -2.94
N GLY A 626 -8.05 16.61 -2.72
CA GLY A 626 -7.05 16.58 -3.79
C GLY A 626 -7.30 15.49 -4.85
N PRO A 627 -7.34 14.20 -4.45
CA PRO A 627 -7.56 13.09 -5.39
C PRO A 627 -8.87 13.20 -6.17
N GLU A 628 -9.97 13.66 -5.55
CA GLU A 628 -11.27 13.80 -6.21
C GLU A 628 -11.25 14.79 -7.37
N ILE A 629 -10.53 15.89 -7.21
CA ILE A 629 -10.43 16.92 -8.25
C ILE A 629 -9.49 16.47 -9.37
N PHE A 630 -8.41 15.75 -9.06
CA PHE A 630 -7.50 15.21 -10.07
C PHE A 630 -8.19 14.23 -11.05
N LYS A 631 -9.24 13.52 -10.62
CA LYS A 631 -10.08 12.71 -11.53
C LYS A 631 -10.69 13.53 -12.67
N GLY A 632 -11.01 14.80 -12.40
CA GLY A 632 -11.55 15.71 -13.40
C GLY A 632 -10.60 15.98 -14.58
N ALA A 633 -9.29 15.99 -14.33
CA ALA A 633 -8.30 16.08 -15.40
C ALA A 633 -8.37 14.88 -16.37
N ILE A 634 -8.66 13.68 -15.84
CA ILE A 634 -8.83 12.45 -16.62
C ILE A 634 -10.11 12.50 -17.47
N LEU A 635 -11.21 13.04 -16.91
CA LEU A 635 -12.51 13.16 -17.59
C LEU A 635 -12.43 13.90 -18.93
N ARG A 636 -11.49 14.84 -19.10
CA ARG A 636 -11.33 15.61 -20.33
C ARG A 636 -11.05 14.70 -21.54
N TYR A 637 -10.36 13.58 -21.32
CA TYR A 637 -10.03 12.60 -22.36
C TYR A 637 -11.18 11.64 -22.68
N LEU A 638 -12.25 11.62 -21.88
CA LEU A 638 -13.44 10.82 -22.13
C LEU A 638 -14.40 11.53 -23.10
N PRO A 639 -15.12 10.77 -23.95
CA PRO A 639 -16.14 11.34 -24.82
C PRO A 639 -17.29 11.91 -23.96
N PRO A 640 -17.94 13.01 -24.39
CA PRO A 640 -18.98 13.71 -23.63
C PRO A 640 -20.06 12.82 -22.96
N PRO A 641 -20.58 11.74 -23.59
CA PRO A 641 -21.58 10.88 -22.95
C PRO A 641 -21.04 10.04 -21.77
N LEU A 642 -19.72 9.85 -21.63
CA LEU A 642 -19.14 9.05 -20.54
C LEU A 642 -18.65 9.90 -19.36
N ARG A 643 -18.43 11.21 -19.57
CA ARG A 643 -18.01 12.13 -18.50
C ARG A 643 -18.92 12.11 -17.26
N PRO A 644 -20.26 11.98 -17.37
CA PRO A 644 -21.13 11.95 -16.19
C PRO A 644 -21.02 10.68 -15.32
N ILE A 645 -20.43 9.60 -15.84
CA ILE A 645 -20.37 8.30 -15.15
C ILE A 645 -19.34 8.32 -14.00
N ILE A 646 -18.32 9.18 -14.11
CA ILE A 646 -17.24 9.30 -13.12
C ILE A 646 -17.34 10.68 -12.47
N THR A 647 -18.42 10.90 -11.71
CA THR A 647 -18.67 12.18 -11.00
C THR A 647 -19.04 11.91 -9.55
N ASP A 648 -18.45 12.67 -8.61
CA ASP A 648 -18.72 12.61 -7.15
C ASP A 648 -18.69 11.18 -6.55
N VAL A 649 -17.71 10.36 -6.96
CA VAL A 649 -17.62 8.92 -6.65
C VAL A 649 -17.61 8.63 -5.13
N HIS A 650 -16.97 9.49 -4.34
CA HIS A 650 -16.91 9.37 -2.88
C HIS A 650 -17.78 10.41 -2.15
N GLY A 651 -18.74 11.04 -2.84
CA GLY A 651 -19.68 11.97 -2.23
C GLY A 651 -19.02 13.19 -1.58
N LEU A 652 -17.86 13.66 -2.06
CA LEU A 652 -17.12 14.79 -1.46
C LEU A 652 -18.03 16.02 -1.32
N ARG A 653 -18.80 16.31 -2.37
CA ARG A 653 -19.71 17.45 -2.35
C ARG A 653 -20.82 17.25 -1.33
N GLN A 654 -21.40 16.05 -1.26
CA GLN A 654 -22.47 15.73 -0.31
C GLN A 654 -21.99 15.82 1.14
N ARG A 655 -20.78 15.29 1.44
CA ARG A 655 -20.15 15.40 2.77
C ARG A 655 -19.90 16.86 3.14
N LEU A 656 -19.37 17.65 2.21
CA LEU A 656 -19.13 19.07 2.46
C LEU A 656 -20.44 19.85 2.66
N GLU A 657 -21.46 19.61 1.83
CA GLU A 657 -22.80 20.20 1.99
C GLU A 657 -23.42 19.85 3.35
N ALA A 658 -23.28 18.60 3.80
CA ALA A 658 -23.77 18.16 5.12
C ALA A 658 -23.07 18.89 6.27
N LEU A 659 -21.75 19.11 6.16
CA LEU A 659 -20.96 19.81 7.18
C LEU A 659 -21.26 21.31 7.24
N ILE A 660 -21.25 22.00 6.10
CA ILE A 660 -21.36 23.47 6.08
C ILE A 660 -22.80 23.96 6.00
N GLY A 661 -23.75 23.11 5.60
CA GLY A 661 -25.17 23.45 5.48
C GLY A 661 -25.73 24.11 6.75
N PRO A 662 -25.62 23.48 7.93
CA PRO A 662 -26.07 24.07 9.19
C PRO A 662 -25.41 25.41 9.51
N ILE A 663 -24.12 25.57 9.18
CA ILE A 663 -23.38 26.82 9.40
C ILE A 663 -23.94 27.93 8.52
N ILE A 664 -24.18 27.65 7.23
CA ILE A 664 -24.71 28.62 6.27
C ILE A 664 -26.14 29.03 6.64
N GLU A 665 -26.98 28.05 7.00
CA GLU A 665 -28.37 28.30 7.41
C GLU A 665 -28.44 29.18 8.66
N ASP A 666 -27.62 28.91 9.67
CA ASP A 666 -27.50 29.76 10.86
C ASP A 666 -27.05 31.18 10.47
N ARG A 667 -25.99 31.33 9.66
CA ARG A 667 -25.50 32.66 9.23
C ARG A 667 -26.55 33.45 8.46
N LEU A 668 -27.32 32.80 7.58
CA LEU A 668 -28.41 33.45 6.84
C LEU A 668 -29.56 33.85 7.77
N ALA A 669 -29.89 33.04 8.78
CA ALA A 669 -30.86 33.39 9.80
C ALA A 669 -30.43 34.63 10.59
N GLN A 670 -29.15 34.72 10.99
CA GLN A 670 -28.59 35.89 11.67
C GLN A 670 -28.64 37.14 10.78
N VAL A 671 -28.26 37.03 9.51
CA VAL A 671 -28.37 38.14 8.54
C VAL A 671 -29.82 38.63 8.42
N THR A 672 -30.79 37.72 8.42
CA THR A 672 -32.22 38.07 8.33
C THR A 672 -32.70 38.78 9.60
N ALA A 673 -32.22 38.34 10.78
CA ALA A 673 -32.63 38.89 12.07
C ALA A 673 -31.97 40.25 12.40
N HIS A 674 -30.70 40.43 12.01
CA HIS A 674 -29.86 41.54 12.50
C HIS A 674 -29.23 42.39 11.39
N GLY A 675 -29.41 42.04 10.11
CA GLY A 675 -28.73 42.67 8.99
C GLY A 675 -27.36 42.05 8.71
N GLN A 676 -26.67 42.53 7.66
CA GLN A 676 -25.38 41.98 7.23
C GLN A 676 -24.26 42.16 8.26
N ASP A 677 -24.28 43.26 9.02
CA ASP A 677 -23.25 43.62 9.98
C ASP A 677 -23.80 43.52 11.41
N TRP A 678 -23.81 42.31 11.98
CA TRP A 678 -24.26 42.07 13.34
C TRP A 678 -23.08 41.90 14.32
N ALA A 679 -23.31 42.22 15.59
CA ALA A 679 -22.31 42.08 16.63
C ALA A 679 -21.96 40.59 16.85
N GLY A 680 -20.67 40.25 16.81
CA GLY A 680 -20.18 38.88 17.00
C GLY A 680 -20.19 38.02 15.72
N LYS A 681 -20.42 38.61 14.54
CA LYS A 681 -20.26 37.92 13.26
C LYS A 681 -18.85 37.32 13.12
N PRO A 682 -18.73 36.02 12.81
CA PRO A 682 -17.42 35.42 12.56
C PRO A 682 -16.70 36.05 11.37
N ASN A 683 -15.40 36.31 11.54
CA ASN A 683 -14.56 36.90 10.49
C ASN A 683 -13.88 35.79 9.66
N ASP A 684 -14.69 34.96 9.00
CA ASP A 684 -14.25 33.77 8.25
C ASP A 684 -14.69 33.81 6.77
N LEU A 685 -14.12 32.91 5.96
CA LEU A 685 -14.38 32.85 4.52
C LEU A 685 -15.85 32.59 4.20
N ILE A 686 -16.53 31.70 4.93
CA ILE A 686 -17.97 31.43 4.74
C ILE A 686 -18.75 32.74 4.86
N SER A 687 -18.51 33.52 5.92
CA SER A 687 -19.20 34.78 6.15
C SER A 687 -18.94 35.80 5.03
N TRP A 688 -17.69 35.90 4.55
CA TRP A 688 -17.36 36.79 3.44
C TRP A 688 -17.96 36.35 2.11
N LEU A 689 -18.08 35.04 1.86
CA LEU A 689 -18.74 34.51 0.67
C LEU A 689 -20.25 34.79 0.71
N ILE A 690 -20.90 34.65 1.88
CA ILE A 690 -22.32 35.01 2.07
C ILE A 690 -22.53 36.49 1.79
N ASP A 691 -21.68 37.37 2.34
CA ASP A 691 -21.77 38.82 2.11
C ASP A 691 -21.58 39.17 0.64
N GLY A 692 -20.65 38.48 -0.03
CA GLY A 692 -20.44 38.58 -1.46
C GLY A 692 -21.69 38.21 -2.27
N CYS A 693 -22.40 37.14 -1.87
CA CYS A 693 -23.66 36.73 -2.50
C CYS A 693 -24.74 37.80 -2.36
N ILE A 694 -24.95 38.28 -1.13
CA ILE A 694 -26.01 39.24 -0.82
C ILE A 694 -25.72 40.58 -1.53
N SER A 695 -24.46 41.04 -1.52
CA SER A 695 -24.05 42.28 -2.18
C SER A 695 -24.22 42.20 -3.71
N ALA A 696 -24.12 41.00 -4.29
CA ALA A 696 -24.39 40.75 -5.70
C ALA A 696 -25.89 40.55 -6.02
N GLY A 697 -26.78 40.62 -5.02
CA GLY A 697 -28.22 40.37 -5.20
C GLY A 697 -28.56 38.91 -5.47
N GLN A 698 -27.71 37.97 -5.06
CA GLN A 698 -27.85 36.53 -5.28
C GLN A 698 -28.14 35.78 -3.97
N THR A 699 -28.75 34.60 -4.07
CA THR A 699 -28.93 33.71 -2.93
C THR A 699 -27.66 32.92 -2.64
N ALA A 700 -27.31 32.80 -1.36
CA ALA A 700 -26.23 31.93 -0.91
C ALA A 700 -26.79 30.50 -0.76
N SER A 701 -26.64 29.66 -1.78
CA SER A 701 -27.04 28.25 -1.70
C SER A 701 -25.91 27.41 -1.09
N VAL A 702 -26.27 26.43 -0.26
CA VAL A 702 -25.30 25.50 0.37
C VAL A 702 -24.45 24.79 -0.68
N ALA A 703 -25.10 24.32 -1.75
CA ALA A 703 -24.44 23.66 -2.88
C ALA A 703 -23.36 24.52 -3.56
N ASP A 704 -23.67 25.77 -3.92
CA ASP A 704 -22.68 26.64 -4.59
C ASP A 704 -21.53 26.99 -3.64
N MET A 705 -21.84 27.20 -2.35
CA MET A 705 -20.82 27.47 -1.34
C MET A 705 -19.90 26.27 -1.13
N ALA A 706 -20.44 25.06 -1.07
CA ALA A 706 -19.64 23.83 -0.98
C ALA A 706 -18.69 23.68 -2.17
N SER A 707 -19.20 23.83 -3.41
CA SER A 707 -18.36 23.76 -4.61
C SER A 707 -17.24 24.81 -4.60
N ARG A 708 -17.52 26.05 -4.17
CA ARG A 708 -16.51 27.11 -4.09
C ARG A 708 -15.50 26.86 -2.98
N MET A 709 -15.93 26.38 -1.83
CA MET A 709 -15.02 26.06 -0.73
C MET A 709 -14.07 24.91 -1.10
N ALA A 710 -14.59 23.83 -1.70
CA ALA A 710 -13.75 22.74 -2.19
C ALA A 710 -12.73 23.23 -3.24
N PHE A 711 -13.15 24.11 -4.15
CA PHE A 711 -12.24 24.72 -5.13
C PHE A 711 -11.15 25.58 -4.48
N LEU A 712 -11.53 26.43 -3.51
CA LEU A 712 -10.59 27.31 -2.80
C LEU A 712 -9.61 26.52 -1.93
N GLU A 713 -10.07 25.42 -1.32
CA GLU A 713 -9.20 24.54 -0.57
C GLU A 713 -8.23 23.82 -1.49
N PHE A 714 -8.70 23.19 -2.57
CA PHE A 714 -7.84 22.55 -3.56
C PHE A 714 -6.72 23.47 -4.06
N ALA A 715 -7.08 24.71 -4.41
CA ALA A 715 -6.10 25.71 -4.86
C ALA A 715 -5.06 26.02 -3.77
N SER A 716 -5.48 26.03 -2.49
CA SER A 716 -4.62 26.27 -1.34
C SER A 716 -3.71 25.08 -1.07
N LEU A 717 -4.26 23.86 -0.98
CA LEU A 717 -3.49 22.64 -0.74
C LEU A 717 -2.46 22.40 -1.85
N PHE A 718 -2.90 22.40 -3.11
CA PHE A 718 -2.01 22.10 -4.23
C PHE A 718 -0.83 23.09 -4.35
N THR A 719 -1.07 24.38 -4.06
CA THR A 719 -0.03 25.41 -4.16
C THR A 719 0.85 25.46 -2.93
N VAL A 720 0.24 25.56 -1.74
CA VAL A 720 0.93 25.83 -0.48
C VAL A 720 1.66 24.59 -0.01
N VAL A 721 0.99 23.43 0.03
CA VAL A 721 1.58 22.17 0.53
C VAL A 721 2.75 21.72 -0.37
N SER A 722 2.57 21.74 -1.69
CA SER A 722 3.63 21.36 -2.62
C SER A 722 4.85 22.29 -2.53
N SER A 723 4.63 23.61 -2.49
CA SER A 723 5.73 24.59 -2.37
C SER A 723 6.45 24.48 -1.01
N ALA A 724 5.68 24.29 0.06
CA ALA A 724 6.17 24.03 1.41
C ALA A 724 7.05 22.77 1.47
N THR A 725 6.58 21.69 0.85
CA THR A 725 7.27 20.39 0.81
C THR A 725 8.61 20.51 0.08
N TYR A 726 8.63 21.13 -1.11
CA TYR A 726 9.89 21.38 -1.82
C TYR A 726 10.82 22.30 -1.05
N ALA A 727 10.30 23.33 -0.38
CA ALA A 727 11.13 24.18 0.47
C ALA A 727 11.78 23.40 1.63
N LEU A 728 11.10 22.41 2.21
CA LEU A 728 11.67 21.51 3.22
C LEU A 728 12.76 20.60 2.62
N TYR A 729 12.55 20.05 1.43
CA TYR A 729 13.58 19.30 0.72
C TYR A 729 14.80 20.19 0.41
N ASP A 730 14.60 21.37 -0.17
CA ASP A 730 15.68 22.30 -0.48
C ASP A 730 16.43 22.72 0.80
N LEU A 731 15.74 22.94 1.93
CA LEU A 731 16.38 23.21 3.22
C LEU A 731 17.25 22.02 3.69
N ALA A 732 16.76 20.79 3.54
CA ALA A 732 17.47 19.59 3.94
C ALA A 732 18.71 19.33 3.07
N PHE A 733 18.66 19.66 1.77
CA PHE A 733 19.73 19.39 0.81
C PHE A 733 20.67 20.58 0.55
N CYS A 734 20.30 21.80 0.97
CA CYS A 734 21.17 22.96 0.84
C CYS A 734 22.34 22.92 1.83
N SER A 735 23.40 23.69 1.54
CA SER A 735 24.54 23.81 2.43
C SER A 735 24.14 24.47 3.76
N SER A 736 24.76 24.04 4.85
CA SER A 736 24.49 24.57 6.19
C SER A 736 24.67 26.09 6.29
N ASN A 737 25.52 26.71 5.47
CA ASN A 737 25.65 28.17 5.43
C ASN A 737 24.36 28.87 4.99
N VAL A 738 23.57 28.30 4.09
CA VAL A 738 22.31 28.89 3.62
C VAL A 738 21.31 28.93 4.76
N VAL A 739 21.17 27.82 5.50
CA VAL A 739 20.29 27.74 6.67
C VAL A 739 20.70 28.76 7.75
N GLU A 740 22.00 28.88 8.05
CA GLU A 740 22.47 29.88 9.00
C GLU A 740 22.25 31.32 8.53
N GLU A 741 22.40 31.62 7.24
CA GLU A 741 22.15 32.95 6.69
C GLU A 741 20.66 33.33 6.71
N LEU A 742 19.77 32.39 6.40
CA LEU A 742 18.32 32.57 6.53
C LEU A 742 17.95 32.80 8.00
N ARG A 743 18.51 32.00 8.89
CA ARG A 743 18.28 32.11 10.33
C ARG A 743 18.75 33.44 10.90
N ALA A 744 19.94 33.91 10.49
CA ALA A 744 20.46 35.20 10.89
C ALA A 744 19.54 36.36 10.44
N GLU A 745 19.06 36.33 9.18
CA GLU A 745 18.09 37.32 8.69
C GLU A 745 16.81 37.32 9.54
N ILE A 746 16.23 36.15 9.81
CA ILE A 746 14.99 36.03 10.58
C ILE A 746 15.20 36.54 12.01
N GLN A 747 16.32 36.18 12.66
CA GLN A 747 16.66 36.64 14.01
C GLN A 747 16.84 38.15 14.10
N ASP A 748 17.57 38.75 13.15
CA ASP A 748 17.82 40.19 13.14
C ASP A 748 16.53 40.99 12.92
N ILE A 749 15.61 40.49 12.08
CA ILE A 749 14.32 41.13 11.84
C ILE A 749 13.40 41.01 13.05
N LEU A 750 13.34 39.84 13.69
CA LEU A 750 12.52 39.60 14.89
C LEU A 750 13.10 40.28 16.15
N ALA A 751 14.39 40.62 16.18
CA ALA A 751 14.94 41.49 17.23
C ALA A 751 14.26 42.87 17.26
N GLY A 752 13.61 43.28 16.15
CA GLY A 752 12.84 44.50 16.03
C GLY A 752 11.39 44.43 16.53
N GLY A 753 10.88 43.28 16.97
CA GLY A 753 9.52 43.12 17.51
C GLY A 753 8.92 41.73 17.34
N GLU A 754 7.69 41.53 17.85
CA GLU A 754 6.93 40.28 17.69
C GLU A 754 6.54 40.03 16.22
N TRP A 755 6.24 38.76 15.91
CA TRP A 755 5.78 38.33 14.60
C TRP A 755 4.68 39.25 14.06
N SER A 756 4.90 39.82 12.89
CA SER A 756 3.89 40.62 12.18
C SER A 756 4.08 40.52 10.68
N LYS A 757 3.00 40.75 9.93
CA LYS A 757 3.03 40.78 8.46
C LYS A 757 4.09 41.76 7.91
N ASP A 758 4.31 42.87 8.61
CA ASP A 758 5.26 43.92 8.19
C ASP A 758 6.71 43.51 8.41
N LEU A 759 7.00 42.71 9.43
CA LEU A 759 8.32 42.11 9.62
C LEU A 759 8.57 40.98 8.63
N LEU A 760 7.57 40.13 8.38
CA LEU A 760 7.66 39.04 7.39
C LEU A 760 8.00 39.58 5.99
N GLY A 761 7.46 40.74 5.62
CA GLY A 761 7.75 41.41 4.35
C GLY A 761 9.19 41.92 4.19
N LYS A 762 10.01 41.92 5.26
CA LYS A 762 11.41 42.36 5.24
C LYS A 762 12.41 41.21 5.04
N MET A 763 11.96 39.95 5.05
CA MET A 763 12.82 38.75 4.92
C MET A 763 13.20 38.49 3.46
N VAL A 764 14.16 39.25 2.93
CA VAL A 764 14.51 39.25 1.49
C VAL A 764 15.23 37.97 1.07
N LYS A 765 16.10 37.41 1.92
CA LYS A 765 16.79 36.13 1.64
C LYS A 765 15.81 34.96 1.68
N LEU A 766 14.89 34.95 2.65
CA LEU A 766 13.82 33.94 2.69
C LEU A 766 12.93 34.01 1.44
N ASP A 767 12.58 35.23 0.99
CA ASP A 767 11.84 35.43 -0.26
C ASP A 767 12.57 34.86 -1.48
N SER A 768 13.89 35.08 -1.56
CA SER A 768 14.71 34.56 -2.63
C SER A 768 14.78 33.02 -2.59
N PHE A 769 14.95 32.44 -1.41
CA PHE A 769 15.01 30.98 -1.22
C PHE A 769 13.72 30.32 -1.72
N LEU A 770 12.57 30.85 -1.29
CA LEU A 770 11.27 30.32 -1.71
C LEU A 770 11.01 30.52 -3.21
N GLN A 771 11.39 31.67 -3.77
CA GLN A 771 11.27 31.90 -5.21
C GLN A 771 12.13 30.93 -6.03
N GLU A 772 13.35 30.65 -5.58
CA GLU A 772 14.22 29.68 -6.26
C GLU A 772 13.66 28.26 -6.17
N SER A 773 13.20 27.84 -4.99
CA SER A 773 12.53 26.56 -4.79
C SER A 773 11.32 26.41 -5.72
N GLN A 774 10.42 27.40 -5.73
CA GLN A 774 9.22 27.39 -6.56
C GLN A 774 9.52 27.56 -8.06
N ARG A 775 10.69 28.09 -8.44
CA ARG A 775 11.15 28.18 -9.84
C ARG A 775 11.63 26.81 -10.34
N LEU A 776 12.46 26.12 -9.56
CA LEU A 776 13.02 24.83 -9.97
C LEU A 776 11.98 23.71 -9.93
N HIS A 777 11.14 23.73 -8.91
CA HIS A 777 10.16 22.67 -8.64
C HIS A 777 8.74 23.10 -9.01
N SER A 778 8.60 23.99 -10.01
CA SER A 778 7.34 24.60 -10.46
C SER A 778 6.15 23.64 -10.39
N LEU A 779 5.02 24.11 -9.86
CA LEU A 779 3.78 23.33 -9.69
C LEU A 779 3.24 22.74 -10.99
N HIS A 780 3.55 23.40 -12.11
CA HIS A 780 3.18 22.93 -13.43
C HIS A 780 4.31 23.15 -14.43
N ILE A 781 4.42 22.24 -15.40
CA ILE A 781 5.28 22.40 -16.58
C ILE A 781 4.65 23.33 -17.62
N VAL A 782 3.31 23.42 -17.63
CA VAL A 782 2.54 24.42 -18.37
C VAL A 782 1.45 25.01 -17.50
N ALA A 783 1.31 26.34 -17.51
CA ALA A 783 0.37 27.05 -16.66
C ALA A 783 -0.44 28.10 -17.42
N SER A 784 -1.33 28.79 -16.72
CA SER A 784 -2.09 29.94 -17.25
C SER A 784 -2.95 29.60 -18.48
N ALA A 785 -3.79 28.56 -18.38
CA ALA A 785 -4.73 28.21 -19.43
C ALA A 785 -5.71 29.34 -19.76
N ARG A 786 -5.99 29.55 -21.05
CA ARG A 786 -6.93 30.53 -21.59
C ARG A 786 -7.77 29.91 -22.69
N THR A 787 -9.08 30.11 -22.67
CA THR A 787 -9.98 29.65 -23.74
C THR A 787 -10.50 30.83 -24.53
N ALA A 788 -10.50 30.72 -25.86
CA ALA A 788 -11.12 31.71 -26.75
C ALA A 788 -12.66 31.58 -26.71
N LEU A 789 -13.38 32.58 -26.20
CA LEU A 789 -14.83 32.46 -25.96
C LEU A 789 -15.70 32.98 -27.11
N ASP A 790 -15.45 34.21 -27.57
CA ASP A 790 -16.41 34.93 -28.41
C ASP A 790 -16.14 34.74 -29.91
N GLU A 791 -14.87 34.85 -30.32
CA GLU A 791 -14.39 34.83 -31.71
C GLU A 791 -13.00 34.20 -31.79
N ASP A 792 -12.54 33.90 -33.01
CA ASP A 792 -11.18 33.43 -33.26
C ASP A 792 -10.17 34.51 -32.84
N PHE A 793 -9.19 34.13 -32.03
CA PHE A 793 -8.20 35.05 -31.49
C PHE A 793 -6.91 35.02 -32.31
N THR A 794 -6.51 36.13 -32.91
CA THR A 794 -5.26 36.23 -33.69
C THR A 794 -4.18 36.98 -32.92
N PHE A 795 -3.03 36.34 -32.71
CA PHE A 795 -1.84 36.91 -32.07
C PHE A 795 -1.10 37.88 -33.00
N SER A 796 -0.20 38.69 -32.44
CA SER A 796 0.54 39.70 -33.20
C SER A 796 1.49 39.13 -34.25
N ASP A 797 1.86 37.86 -34.13
CA ASP A 797 2.68 37.13 -35.08
C ASP A 797 1.87 36.45 -36.20
N GLY A 798 0.55 36.66 -36.24
CA GLY A 798 -0.35 36.10 -37.23
C GLY A 798 -0.85 34.69 -36.90
N PHE A 799 -0.46 34.09 -35.78
CA PHE A 799 -1.04 32.84 -35.30
C PHE A 799 -2.50 33.07 -34.89
N TYR A 800 -3.45 32.26 -35.37
CA TYR A 800 -4.85 32.35 -34.93
C TYR A 800 -5.28 31.11 -34.15
N LEU A 801 -6.04 31.33 -33.09
CA LEU A 801 -6.60 30.35 -32.16
C LEU A 801 -8.12 30.35 -32.37
N PRO A 802 -8.73 29.24 -32.82
CA PRO A 802 -10.16 29.19 -33.08
C PRO A 802 -10.97 29.31 -31.80
N LYS A 803 -12.20 29.82 -31.93
CA LYS A 803 -13.17 29.86 -30.84
C LYS A 803 -13.34 28.48 -30.19
N GLY A 804 -13.23 28.43 -28.86
CA GLY A 804 -13.35 27.21 -28.07
C GLY A 804 -12.03 26.47 -27.83
N ALA A 805 -10.93 26.83 -28.50
CA ALA A 805 -9.63 26.24 -28.23
C ALA A 805 -8.98 26.82 -26.97
N THR A 806 -8.24 25.97 -26.26
CA THR A 806 -7.51 26.32 -25.04
C THR A 806 -6.01 26.43 -25.31
N LEU A 807 -5.43 27.51 -24.80
CA LEU A 807 -4.02 27.88 -24.87
C LEU A 807 -3.38 27.80 -23.48
N SER A 808 -2.21 27.20 -23.35
CA SER A 808 -1.40 27.18 -22.12
C SER A 808 0.02 27.69 -22.36
N ILE A 809 0.67 28.21 -21.31
CA ILE A 809 2.01 28.79 -21.33
C ILE A 809 3.03 27.79 -20.80
N ASN A 810 4.14 27.59 -21.50
CA ASN A 810 5.26 26.77 -21.02
C ASN A 810 6.06 27.49 -19.92
N THR A 811 5.89 27.06 -18.67
CA THR A 811 6.58 27.60 -17.49
C THR A 811 7.94 26.97 -17.28
N TRP A 812 8.05 25.66 -17.55
CA TRP A 812 9.28 24.89 -17.34
C TRP A 812 10.48 25.47 -18.10
N ASN A 813 10.34 25.67 -19.42
CA ASN A 813 11.41 26.25 -20.24
C ASN A 813 11.76 27.67 -19.80
N ARG A 814 10.76 28.45 -19.38
CA ARG A 814 10.98 29.82 -18.92
C ARG A 814 11.87 29.87 -17.68
N HIS A 815 11.66 28.93 -16.77
CA HIS A 815 12.45 28.79 -15.55
C HIS A 815 13.86 28.26 -15.81
N LEU A 816 14.08 27.55 -16.91
CA LEU A 816 15.39 27.06 -17.35
C LEU A 816 16.11 27.98 -18.37
N ASP A 817 15.57 29.18 -18.62
CA ASP A 817 16.13 30.11 -19.60
C ASP A 817 17.47 30.69 -19.13
N THR A 818 18.56 30.35 -19.83
CA THR A 818 19.91 30.80 -19.50
C THR A 818 20.11 32.31 -19.69
N GLU A 819 19.37 32.94 -20.61
CA GLU A 819 19.43 34.40 -20.79
C GLU A 819 18.80 35.09 -19.58
N VAL A 820 17.73 34.50 -19.04
CA VAL A 820 17.09 35.04 -17.84
C VAL A 820 17.85 34.69 -16.61
N TYR A 821 18.25 33.44 -16.36
CA TYR A 821 18.70 32.94 -15.06
C TYR A 821 20.22 32.74 -14.93
N GLY A 822 20.99 32.96 -16.00
CA GLY A 822 22.44 32.80 -16.03
C GLY A 822 22.87 31.43 -16.56
N PRO A 823 24.16 31.06 -16.44
CA PRO A 823 24.72 29.87 -17.09
C PRO A 823 24.28 28.53 -16.49
N HIS A 824 23.80 28.52 -15.24
CA HIS A 824 23.35 27.33 -14.51
C HIS A 824 21.93 27.53 -13.95
N PRO A 825 20.91 27.61 -14.82
CA PRO A 825 19.52 27.76 -14.41
C PRO A 825 18.95 26.48 -13.78
N GLU A 826 19.54 25.31 -14.02
CA GLU A 826 19.15 24.01 -13.45
C GLU A 826 19.59 23.84 -11.99
N GLY A 827 20.62 24.57 -11.56
CA GLY A 827 21.14 24.49 -10.20
C GLY A 827 20.32 25.30 -9.21
N PHE A 828 20.20 24.80 -7.98
CA PHE A 828 19.60 25.53 -6.86
C PHE A 828 20.56 26.60 -6.33
N ASP A 829 20.15 27.88 -6.42
CA ASP A 829 20.82 29.03 -5.80
C ASP A 829 19.83 29.78 -4.90
N ALA A 830 19.89 29.51 -3.60
CA ALA A 830 19.01 30.08 -2.58
C ALA A 830 18.91 31.62 -2.65
N PHE A 831 19.97 32.30 -3.06
CA PHE A 831 20.05 33.77 -3.05
C PHE A 831 20.09 34.38 -4.45
N ARG A 832 19.68 33.62 -5.47
CA ARG A 832 19.66 34.06 -6.88
C ARG A 832 18.93 35.39 -7.08
N PHE A 833 17.81 35.59 -6.38
CA PHE A 833 16.98 36.79 -6.52
C PHE A 833 17.50 37.96 -5.67
N VAL A 834 18.33 37.69 -4.64
CA VAL A 834 19.06 38.73 -3.91
C VAL A 834 20.23 39.27 -4.73
N ASN A 835 20.97 38.39 -5.39
CA ASN A 835 22.22 38.75 -6.08
C ASN A 835 22.02 39.56 -7.39
N ARG A 836 20.78 39.70 -7.87
CA ARG A 836 20.42 40.42 -9.10
C ARG A 836 20.19 41.92 -8.93
N THR A 837 20.44 42.46 -7.74
CA THR A 837 20.07 43.83 -7.33
C THR A 837 20.53 44.92 -8.31
N ASN A 838 19.55 45.45 -9.04
CA ASN A 838 19.54 46.86 -9.44
C ASN A 838 18.12 47.48 -9.46
N LEU A 839 17.15 46.88 -8.78
CA LEU A 839 15.79 47.42 -8.65
C LEU A 839 15.33 47.32 -7.18
N ASN A 840 14.75 48.40 -6.65
CA ASN A 840 14.20 48.52 -5.31
C ASN A 840 13.39 47.27 -4.90
N CYS A 841 13.86 46.56 -3.87
CA CYS A 841 13.27 45.31 -3.39
C CYS A 841 11.99 45.55 -2.58
N GLU A 842 10.84 45.63 -3.26
CA GLU A 842 9.54 45.33 -2.65
C GLU A 842 9.25 43.83 -2.87
N SER A 843 9.21 43.01 -1.81
CA SER A 843 8.78 41.59 -1.76
C SER A 843 8.21 41.02 -3.08
N TRP A 844 9.08 40.38 -3.88
CA TRP A 844 8.75 39.92 -5.24
C TRP A 844 7.85 38.68 -5.29
N SER A 845 7.80 37.88 -4.23
CA SER A 845 7.13 36.57 -4.24
C SER A 845 5.64 36.61 -4.63
N THR A 846 4.97 37.74 -4.44
CA THR A 846 3.53 37.91 -4.74
C THR A 846 3.23 38.79 -5.95
N SER A 847 4.26 39.35 -6.58
CA SER A 847 4.11 40.23 -7.73
C SER A 847 3.99 39.38 -9.01
N PRO A 848 2.93 39.54 -9.81
CA PRO A 848 2.79 38.79 -11.06
C PRO A 848 3.78 39.34 -12.09
N ASP A 849 4.93 38.68 -12.22
CA ASP A 849 6.04 39.07 -13.08
C ASP A 849 6.32 37.97 -14.13
N PRO A 850 6.64 38.31 -15.39
CA PRO A 850 6.88 37.33 -16.45
C PRO A 850 8.17 36.50 -16.29
N HIS A 851 9.04 36.85 -15.35
CA HIS A 851 10.23 36.05 -15.03
C HIS A 851 9.89 34.98 -13.97
N TYR A 852 8.94 35.24 -13.07
CA TYR A 852 8.53 34.32 -12.00
C TYR A 852 7.04 33.98 -12.09
N LEU A 853 6.73 32.75 -12.52
CA LEU A 853 5.39 32.35 -12.98
C LEU A 853 4.64 31.41 -12.03
N SER A 854 5.15 31.14 -10.83
CA SER A 854 4.57 30.13 -9.92
C SER A 854 3.15 30.49 -9.44
N PHE A 855 2.80 31.78 -9.41
CA PHE A 855 1.42 32.24 -9.13
C PHE A 855 0.65 32.68 -10.39
N GLY A 856 1.17 32.40 -11.59
CA GLY A 856 0.60 32.87 -12.85
C GLY A 856 0.88 34.35 -13.14
N ILE A 857 0.29 34.86 -14.22
CA ILE A 857 0.57 36.20 -14.77
C ILE A 857 -0.70 37.04 -14.97
N GLY A 858 -0.57 38.35 -14.83
CA GLY A 858 -1.63 39.32 -15.14
C GLY A 858 -2.80 39.29 -14.14
N ARG A 859 -4.00 39.65 -14.61
CA ARG A 859 -5.23 39.69 -13.79
C ARG A 859 -5.71 38.31 -13.36
N ALA A 860 -5.34 37.28 -14.12
CA ALA A 860 -5.62 35.88 -13.83
C ALA A 860 -4.57 35.21 -12.94
N ALA A 861 -3.60 35.96 -12.39
CA ALA A 861 -2.72 35.44 -11.35
C ALA A 861 -3.52 34.99 -10.12
N CYS A 862 -2.96 34.03 -9.38
CA CYS A 862 -3.62 33.42 -8.22
C CYS A 862 -4.16 34.50 -7.26
N PRO A 863 -5.47 34.52 -6.99
CA PRO A 863 -6.07 35.51 -6.08
C PRO A 863 -5.63 35.27 -4.63
N GLY A 864 -5.29 34.04 -4.26
CA GLY A 864 -4.81 33.65 -2.93
C GLY A 864 -3.31 33.82 -2.70
N ARG A 865 -2.54 34.36 -3.66
CA ARG A 865 -1.05 34.41 -3.58
C ARG A 865 -0.50 35.10 -2.33
N PHE A 866 -1.19 36.10 -1.79
CA PHE A 866 -0.76 36.78 -0.55
C PHE A 866 -0.87 35.86 0.66
N PHE A 867 -1.94 35.06 0.72
CA PHE A 867 -2.13 34.04 1.75
C PHE A 867 -1.09 32.94 1.61
N ALA A 868 -0.95 32.38 0.40
CA ALA A 868 0.00 31.32 0.11
C ALA A 868 1.44 31.73 0.47
N SER A 869 1.88 32.90 0.00
CA SER A 869 3.21 33.43 0.32
C SER A 869 3.39 33.65 1.83
N THR A 870 2.38 34.18 2.53
CA THR A 870 2.46 34.37 3.99
C THR A 870 2.56 33.03 4.73
N ALA A 871 1.74 32.05 4.36
CA ALA A 871 1.70 30.73 4.99
C ALA A 871 3.01 29.96 4.78
N ILE A 872 3.51 29.90 3.53
CA ILE A 872 4.77 29.20 3.20
C ILE A 872 5.93 29.87 3.94
N LYS A 873 6.03 31.20 3.91
CA LYS A 873 7.09 31.94 4.61
C LYS A 873 7.07 31.69 6.11
N LEU A 874 5.91 31.77 6.75
CA LEU A 874 5.78 31.51 8.18
C LEU A 874 6.20 30.08 8.53
N MET A 875 5.73 29.10 7.75
CA MET A 875 6.07 27.70 7.99
C MET A 875 7.58 27.45 7.87
N VAL A 876 8.20 27.93 6.80
CA VAL A 876 9.65 27.76 6.57
C VAL A 876 10.46 28.55 7.61
N ALA A 877 10.02 29.75 7.98
CA ALA A 877 10.71 30.55 8.99
C ALA A 877 10.62 29.91 10.39
N GLU A 878 9.46 29.36 10.78
CA GLU A 878 9.31 28.62 12.04
C GLU A 878 10.21 27.36 12.05
N VAL A 879 10.28 26.63 10.93
CA VAL A 879 11.16 25.46 10.79
C VAL A 879 12.63 25.86 10.96
N VAL A 880 13.11 26.86 10.21
CA VAL A 880 14.50 27.34 10.26
C VAL A 880 14.90 27.85 11.65
N MET A 881 13.96 28.45 12.38
CA MET A 881 14.22 29.04 13.69
C MET A 881 14.25 28.02 14.83
N ARG A 882 13.34 27.04 14.81
CA ARG A 882 13.12 26.12 15.93
C ARG A 882 13.77 24.75 15.76
N TYR A 883 14.03 24.34 14.52
CA TYR A 883 14.49 22.99 14.22
C TYR A 883 15.80 23.01 13.44
N ASP A 884 16.60 21.96 13.64
CA ASP A 884 17.62 21.58 12.68
C ASP A 884 16.98 20.60 11.67
N ILE A 885 17.40 20.70 10.42
CA ILE A 885 16.89 19.88 9.31
C ILE A 885 18.07 19.27 8.55
N GLN A 886 17.94 17.99 8.17
CA GLN A 886 18.91 17.30 7.32
C GLN A 886 18.19 16.26 6.44
N PRO A 887 18.81 15.79 5.36
CA PRO A 887 18.14 14.88 4.45
C PRO A 887 18.17 13.46 5.03
N THR A 888 17.08 12.70 4.86
CA THR A 888 17.06 11.28 5.26
C THR A 888 17.92 10.43 4.33
N THR A 889 18.00 10.80 3.04
CA THR A 889 18.76 10.09 2.02
C THR A 889 19.79 10.99 1.33
N ARG A 890 20.75 10.40 0.61
CA ARG A 890 21.76 11.17 -0.14
C ARG A 890 21.25 11.78 -1.45
N LYS A 891 20.07 11.35 -1.94
CA LYS A 891 19.53 11.77 -3.23
C LYS A 891 18.33 12.68 -3.01
N TYR A 892 18.28 13.79 -3.75
CA TYR A 892 17.12 14.68 -3.74
C TYR A 892 15.85 13.91 -4.19
N PRO A 893 14.70 14.04 -3.50
CA PRO A 893 13.48 13.34 -3.85
C PRO A 893 13.01 13.66 -5.28
N ALA A 894 12.76 12.63 -6.08
CA ALA A 894 12.30 12.80 -7.46
C ALA A 894 10.84 13.26 -7.51
N SER A 895 10.53 14.27 -8.33
CA SER A 895 9.16 14.66 -8.65
C SER A 895 8.51 13.65 -9.60
N THR A 896 7.23 13.37 -9.38
CA THR A 896 6.39 12.66 -10.35
C THR A 896 5.63 13.67 -11.20
N TYR A 897 5.26 13.28 -12.41
CA TYR A 897 4.53 14.13 -13.35
C TYR A 897 3.21 13.45 -13.69
N PHE A 898 2.12 14.21 -13.58
CA PHE A 898 0.81 13.77 -14.02
C PHE A 898 0.21 14.87 -14.87
N GLU A 899 0.09 14.62 -16.17
CA GLU A 899 -0.19 15.66 -17.16
C GLU A 899 0.77 16.86 -16.96
N ALA A 900 0.23 18.08 -17.00
CA ALA A 900 0.97 19.31 -16.81
C ALA A 900 1.37 19.57 -15.35
N ALA A 901 0.87 18.79 -14.38
CA ALA A 901 1.10 19.00 -12.96
C ALA A 901 2.37 18.28 -12.50
N VAL A 902 3.14 18.96 -11.66
CA VAL A 902 4.29 18.40 -10.97
C VAL A 902 3.84 17.99 -9.58
N MET A 903 3.97 16.72 -9.26
CA MET A 903 3.62 16.16 -7.97
C MET A 903 4.89 15.96 -7.15
N THR A 904 4.89 16.53 -5.94
CA THR A 904 5.92 16.26 -4.94
C THR A 904 5.96 14.79 -4.60
N ASN A 905 7.13 14.26 -4.27
CA ASN A 905 7.19 12.94 -3.65
C ASN A 905 6.52 13.04 -2.26
N HIS A 906 5.39 12.35 -2.05
CA HIS A 906 4.63 12.41 -0.80
C HIS A 906 5.19 11.47 0.28
N THR A 907 5.97 10.46 -0.10
CA THR A 907 6.54 9.46 0.81
C THR A 907 7.94 9.84 1.30
N ALA A 908 8.61 10.78 0.61
CA ALA A 908 9.93 11.24 1.01
C ALA A 908 9.91 11.94 2.38
N THR A 909 10.83 11.51 3.24
CA THR A 909 11.00 12.03 4.59
C THR A 909 12.16 13.01 4.67
N VAL A 910 12.10 13.90 5.67
CA VAL A 910 13.22 14.73 6.12
C VAL A 910 13.45 14.48 7.60
N MET A 911 14.71 14.59 8.04
CA MET A 911 15.02 14.47 9.46
C MET A 911 14.91 15.86 10.10
N LEU A 912 14.10 15.96 11.16
CA LEU A 912 13.98 17.16 11.99
C LEU A 912 14.37 16.84 13.42
N ARG A 913 14.98 17.81 14.12
CA ARG A 913 15.11 17.77 15.58
C ARG A 913 14.90 19.16 16.15
N ARG A 914 14.37 19.23 17.38
CA ARG A 914 14.30 20.51 18.08
C ARG A 914 15.71 21.01 18.39
N ARG A 915 15.98 22.28 18.08
CA ARG A 915 17.29 22.88 18.29
C ARG A 915 17.58 23.02 19.79
N ALA A 916 18.75 22.55 20.22
CA ALA A 916 19.20 22.70 21.60
C ALA A 916 19.56 24.17 21.89
N GLY A 917 18.81 24.83 22.80
CA GLY A 917 19.25 26.09 23.40
C GLY A 917 18.34 27.31 23.28
N LYS A 918 17.00 27.18 23.30
CA LYS A 918 16.07 28.25 23.72
C LYS A 918 14.65 27.70 23.94
N GLU A 919 14.20 27.72 25.20
CA GLU A 919 12.79 27.74 25.59
C GLU A 919 12.15 29.07 25.21
#